data_AF-A0A7J7IY65-F1
#
_entry.id   AF-A0A7J7IY65-F1
#
_cell.length_a   1.000
_cell.length_b   1.000
_cell.length_c   1.000
_cell.angle_alpha   90.00
_cell.angle_beta   90.00
_cell.angle_gamma   90.00
#
_symmetry.space_group_name_H-M   'P 1'
#
loop_
_entity.id
_entity.type
_entity.pdbx_description
1 polymer ?
#
loop_
_entity_poly.entity_id
_entity_poly.type
_entity_poly.pdbx_seq_one_letter_code
_entity_poly.pdbx_strand_id
1 'polypeptide(L)'
;MFQFVFFLLDLNVEIRSMKLWVRPQIPCRWYSTATENKNYRSNEVGIQMLFKTLHNQLFGNHSNNNRSISEDVLKKVEAHLNQHGLKHRKTSVLSDVDFSLPPLQGRNIEEHFQQIAMKQVAPYIKLADEMYHYAVPDMPEVWKWERGWNRYDADGTVHSVPYPDEAAYVFDVETLVNGNYPVMAMAMSSKSWYAWCSDRLFNDDFIYSIRPHRYTDLIPTECDPNINPDDANWKPRLVLGHNVSFDRSYVMEQYLVQRSKMRFLDTMSMHIAISGFTSFQRVLYVAKKKGKSVSDLQDKKQKGHKPWLHNQMFDWMDSGSLNSLDGVYQFYCNGEQLDKTNRDVFVKGTIQDINNDFQNLMTYCAKDAAATLKVFQKMWKDFRTHFPSPVTLAGMLELGTAYLPVNSNWTRYLQLSEQHYQATQEEISSSLASLASEACSTYGEKDRYKLDPWLYDVDWSTRSLKMLKKDRKGLEENESSPENDYQDPIIQNVLNTSRRLPKKVPHMPGVPRWYDELCPKISDEDWMSGPVLLTLAKRITPKLLKLTWDGYPLYFTEKHGWGYVVPDKDFQEEELGDEERDDLIYPLRQARDLAYNQPLKYQKETSTLPYEVNFDKLIDQNLEKHSIPYQKSKAMWEQLRVMSPHQKELFFKKIRNPDGTEVPSWHSGVGPVKGVHIPGGWFFKLPHQGGDHNNVGNPLSKDFLAHIENGTLCSAASSDATKVLMLSMQASYWKNNRDRIRSQMVTWLNHDHLPAEVKGDDSYYPQGLYGAILPRIVTAGTVTRRAVERTWLTASNAKVGNSFAVCVFHADYPNSYFCS
;
A
#
# COMPACT_ATOMS: atom_id res chain seq x y z
N MET A 1 -0.49 -24.71 7.53
CA MET A 1 -0.13 -25.52 6.33
C MET A 1 -1.40 -25.96 5.58
N PHE A 2 -2.39 -26.59 6.24
CA PHE A 2 -3.67 -26.97 5.61
C PHE A 2 -4.54 -25.79 5.10
N GLN A 3 -4.55 -24.63 5.78
CA GLN A 3 -5.25 -23.42 5.27
C GLN A 3 -4.58 -22.78 4.04
N PHE A 4 -3.28 -23.02 3.82
CA PHE A 4 -2.55 -22.49 2.66
C PHE A 4 -2.67 -23.41 1.44
N VAL A 5 -2.84 -24.72 1.68
CA VAL A 5 -3.13 -25.72 0.64
C VAL A 5 -4.56 -25.57 0.12
N PHE A 6 -5.54 -25.23 0.98
CA PHE A 6 -6.89 -24.86 0.52
C PHE A 6 -6.88 -23.57 -0.32
N PHE A 7 -6.12 -22.54 0.08
CA PHE A 7 -5.98 -21.32 -0.72
C PHE A 7 -5.29 -21.56 -2.07
N LEU A 8 -4.30 -22.47 -2.14
CA LEU A 8 -3.63 -22.87 -3.39
C LEU A 8 -4.46 -23.84 -4.24
N LEU A 9 -5.41 -24.56 -3.67
CA LEU A 9 -6.37 -25.40 -4.39
C LEU A 9 -7.53 -24.56 -4.92
N ASP A 10 -8.04 -23.59 -4.16
CA ASP A 10 -9.06 -22.64 -4.65
C ASP A 10 -8.47 -21.70 -5.71
N LEU A 11 -7.23 -21.21 -5.54
CA LEU A 11 -6.53 -20.49 -6.62
C LEU A 11 -6.15 -21.42 -7.79
N ASN A 12 -5.83 -22.70 -7.59
CA ASN A 12 -5.63 -23.60 -8.75
C ASN A 12 -6.94 -23.98 -9.43
N VAL A 13 -8.09 -23.92 -8.75
CA VAL A 13 -9.41 -24.13 -9.34
C VAL A 13 -9.84 -22.87 -10.10
N GLU A 14 -9.59 -21.67 -9.56
CA GLU A 14 -9.85 -20.39 -10.25
C GLU A 14 -8.80 -20.06 -11.36
N ILE A 15 -7.55 -20.49 -11.22
CA ILE A 15 -6.52 -20.33 -12.27
C ILE A 15 -6.66 -21.44 -13.33
N ARG A 16 -7.17 -22.65 -12.99
CA ARG A 16 -7.55 -23.64 -14.02
C ARG A 16 -8.79 -23.25 -14.81
N SER A 17 -9.60 -22.28 -14.34
CA SER A 17 -10.63 -21.63 -15.16
C SER A 17 -10.11 -20.53 -16.10
N MET A 18 -8.79 -20.25 -16.12
CA MET A 18 -8.16 -19.31 -17.05
C MET A 18 -7.39 -19.99 -18.20
N LYS A 19 -7.70 -21.25 -18.51
CA LYS A 19 -7.44 -21.80 -19.85
C LYS A 19 -8.67 -21.48 -20.68
N LEU A 20 -8.49 -20.63 -21.70
CA LEU A 20 -9.33 -20.49 -22.90
C LEU A 20 -10.83 -20.68 -22.69
N TRP A 21 -11.60 -19.62 -22.91
CA TRP A 21 -13.00 -19.74 -23.32
C TRP A 21 -13.07 -20.53 -24.64
N VAL A 22 -13.06 -21.86 -24.49
CA VAL A 22 -13.75 -22.89 -25.25
C VAL A 22 -13.90 -24.01 -24.22
N ARG A 23 -15.05 -24.03 -23.55
CA ARG A 23 -15.54 -25.31 -23.01
C ARG A 23 -15.84 -26.18 -24.25
N PRO A 24 -15.14 -27.30 -24.54
CA PRO A 24 -15.95 -28.48 -24.67
C PRO A 24 -16.64 -28.56 -23.31
N GLN A 25 -17.97 -28.49 -23.27
CA GLN A 25 -18.66 -28.97 -22.08
C GLN A 25 -18.26 -30.45 -21.94
N ILE A 26 -17.12 -30.72 -21.29
CA ILE A 26 -17.03 -31.87 -20.42
C ILE A 26 -17.77 -31.37 -19.19
N PRO A 27 -19.00 -31.83 -18.96
CA PRO A 27 -19.70 -31.50 -17.74
C PRO A 27 -18.98 -32.26 -16.64
N CYS A 28 -17.87 -31.72 -16.12
CA CYS A 28 -17.41 -32.07 -14.78
C CYS A 28 -18.32 -31.35 -13.77
N ARG A 29 -19.65 -31.55 -13.91
CA ARG A 29 -20.54 -31.52 -12.77
C ARG A 29 -20.17 -32.75 -11.96
N TRP A 30 -19.25 -32.59 -11.01
CA TRP A 30 -19.15 -33.51 -9.90
C TRP A 30 -20.44 -33.32 -9.10
N TYR A 31 -21.48 -34.06 -9.46
CA TYR A 31 -22.67 -34.15 -8.63
C TYR A 31 -22.24 -34.87 -7.35
N SER A 32 -22.04 -34.13 -6.26
CA SER A 32 -22.02 -34.74 -4.94
C SER A 32 -23.44 -35.23 -4.68
N THR A 33 -23.67 -36.54 -4.74
CA THR A 33 -24.88 -37.11 -4.16
C THR A 33 -24.71 -37.05 -2.65
N ALA A 34 -25.22 -35.99 -2.04
CA ALA A 34 -25.29 -35.89 -0.58
C ALA A 34 -26.18 -37.03 -0.10
N THR A 35 -25.57 -38.11 0.37
CA THR A 35 -26.28 -39.19 1.05
C THR A 35 -26.26 -38.86 2.53
N GLU A 36 -27.42 -38.78 3.17
CA GLU A 36 -27.55 -38.66 4.62
C GLU A 36 -27.09 -39.98 5.28
N ASN A 37 -25.79 -40.23 5.31
CA ASN A 37 -25.22 -41.42 5.94
C ASN A 37 -24.89 -41.13 7.41
N LYS A 38 -25.51 -41.89 8.31
CA LYS A 38 -25.43 -41.75 9.78
C LYS A 38 -24.08 -42.19 10.40
N ASN A 39 -23.08 -42.56 9.60
CA ASN A 39 -21.80 -43.12 10.07
C ASN A 39 -20.59 -42.37 9.49
N TYR A 40 -20.46 -41.08 9.81
CA TYR A 40 -19.24 -40.34 9.51
C TYR A 40 -18.10 -40.84 10.40
N ARG A 41 -16.88 -40.89 9.86
CA ARG A 41 -15.70 -41.25 10.65
C ARG A 41 -15.36 -40.09 11.58
N SER A 42 -15.25 -40.34 12.87
CA SER A 42 -14.80 -39.39 13.87
C SER A 42 -13.54 -39.89 14.58
N ASN A 43 -12.83 -38.98 15.23
CA ASN A 43 -11.79 -39.34 16.19
C ASN A 43 -12.37 -39.50 17.61
N GLU A 44 -11.50 -39.84 18.57
CA GLU A 44 -11.82 -40.14 19.97
C GLU A 44 -12.42 -38.96 20.75
N VAL A 45 -12.33 -37.73 20.23
CA VAL A 45 -12.94 -36.51 20.81
C VAL A 45 -14.13 -35.99 19.99
N GLY A 46 -14.64 -36.80 19.05
CA GLY A 46 -15.86 -36.51 18.30
C GLY A 46 -15.69 -35.55 17.11
N ILE A 47 -14.46 -35.21 16.71
CA ILE A 47 -14.19 -34.40 15.53
C ILE A 47 -14.37 -35.25 14.27
N GLN A 48 -15.14 -34.75 13.31
CA GLN A 48 -15.34 -35.39 12.01
C GLN A 48 -14.01 -35.44 11.23
N MET A 49 -13.64 -36.63 10.76
CA MET A 49 -12.44 -36.92 9.99
C MET A 49 -12.77 -37.03 8.50
N LEU A 50 -11.73 -37.11 7.65
CA LEU A 50 -11.91 -37.37 6.21
C LEU A 50 -12.74 -38.63 5.97
N PHE A 51 -13.68 -38.53 5.01
CA PHE A 51 -14.55 -39.63 4.58
C PHE A 51 -13.72 -40.85 4.17
N LYS A 52 -14.28 -42.05 4.39
CA LYS A 52 -13.56 -43.31 4.22
C LYS A 52 -13.02 -43.49 2.80
N THR A 53 -13.79 -43.10 1.78
CA THR A 53 -13.38 -43.20 0.37
C THR A 53 -12.15 -42.34 0.09
N LEU A 54 -12.21 -41.05 0.41
CA LEU A 54 -11.10 -40.11 0.23
C LEU A 54 -9.88 -40.49 1.09
N HIS A 55 -10.10 -40.94 2.32
CA HIS A 55 -9.04 -41.41 3.21
C HIS A 55 -8.31 -42.62 2.61
N ASN A 56 -9.04 -43.59 2.07
CA ASN A 56 -8.43 -44.75 1.42
C ASN A 56 -7.63 -44.36 0.16
N GLN A 57 -8.10 -43.36 -0.59
CA GLN A 57 -7.38 -42.85 -1.76
C GLN A 57 -6.08 -42.11 -1.39
N LEU A 58 -6.05 -41.39 -0.26
CA LEU A 58 -4.90 -40.59 0.17
C LEU A 58 -3.86 -41.38 0.98
N PHE A 59 -4.31 -42.30 1.84
CA PHE A 59 -3.47 -43.00 2.81
C PHE A 59 -3.39 -44.51 2.59
N GLY A 60 -4.13 -45.04 1.61
CA GLY A 60 -4.21 -46.47 1.32
C GLY A 60 -4.74 -47.30 2.50
N ASN A 61 -4.60 -48.62 2.38
CA ASN A 61 -4.98 -49.58 3.42
C ASN A 61 -3.97 -49.63 4.60
N HIS A 62 -2.83 -48.95 4.51
CA HIS A 62 -1.80 -48.92 5.56
C HIS A 62 -2.18 -48.09 6.79
N SER A 63 -3.24 -47.28 6.69
CA SER A 63 -3.79 -46.45 7.77
C SER A 63 -4.69 -47.22 8.75
N ASN A 64 -5.07 -48.47 8.44
CA ASN A 64 -5.83 -49.34 9.35
C ASN A 64 -5.01 -49.87 10.54
N ASN A 65 -3.73 -49.49 10.67
CA ASN A 65 -3.03 -49.61 11.93
C ASN A 65 -3.65 -48.59 12.91
N ASN A 66 -4.69 -49.03 13.63
CA ASN A 66 -5.27 -48.37 14.80
C ASN A 66 -4.15 -48.05 15.81
N ARG A 67 -3.43 -46.94 15.62
CA ARG A 67 -2.68 -46.31 16.70
C ARG A 67 -3.73 -45.63 17.58
N SER A 68 -4.34 -46.42 18.46
CA SER A 68 -5.15 -45.90 19.57
C SER A 68 -4.29 -44.89 20.32
N ILE A 69 -4.79 -43.67 20.46
CA ILE A 69 -4.15 -42.65 21.27
C ILE A 69 -4.13 -43.18 22.71
N SER A 70 -2.98 -43.11 23.39
CA SER A 70 -2.85 -43.52 24.79
C SER A 70 -3.83 -42.76 25.68
N GLU A 71 -4.43 -43.43 26.65
CA GLU A 71 -5.41 -42.84 27.57
C GLU A 71 -4.90 -41.57 28.27
N ASP A 72 -3.60 -41.52 28.61
CA ASP A 72 -2.99 -40.36 29.25
C ASP A 72 -3.00 -39.11 28.36
N VAL A 73 -2.80 -39.28 27.06
CA VAL A 73 -2.87 -38.17 26.09
C VAL A 73 -4.32 -37.73 25.89
N LEU A 74 -5.26 -38.67 25.81
CA LEU A 74 -6.69 -38.35 25.73
C LEU A 74 -7.16 -37.55 26.95
N LYS A 75 -6.78 -37.95 28.17
CA LYS A 75 -7.09 -37.20 29.40
C LYS A 75 -6.55 -35.77 29.36
N LYS A 76 -5.33 -35.56 28.85
CA LYS A 76 -4.75 -34.21 28.68
C LYS A 76 -5.52 -33.37 27.66
N VAL A 77 -5.89 -33.96 26.53
CA VAL A 77 -6.70 -33.29 25.49
C VAL A 77 -8.07 -32.92 26.05
N GLU A 78 -8.74 -33.84 26.74
CA GLU A 78 -10.04 -33.59 27.35
C GLU A 78 -10.00 -32.52 28.45
N ALA A 79 -8.98 -32.53 29.31
CA ALA A 79 -8.78 -31.48 30.31
C ALA A 79 -8.58 -30.10 29.66
N HIS A 80 -7.80 -30.01 28.58
CA HIS A 80 -7.61 -28.78 27.83
C HIS A 80 -8.91 -28.30 27.16
N LEU A 81 -9.65 -29.21 26.52
CA LEU A 81 -10.95 -28.89 25.92
C LEU A 81 -11.97 -28.45 26.99
N ASN A 82 -11.92 -29.02 28.19
CA ASN A 82 -12.75 -28.59 29.32
C ASN A 82 -12.38 -27.20 29.83
N GLN A 83 -11.10 -26.92 30.00
CA GLN A 83 -10.60 -25.61 30.44
C GLN A 83 -11.07 -24.48 29.51
N HIS A 84 -11.17 -24.76 28.21
CA HIS A 84 -11.65 -23.80 27.21
C HIS A 84 -13.15 -23.88 26.91
N GLY A 85 -13.92 -24.71 27.64
CA GLY A 85 -15.37 -24.83 27.46
C GLY A 85 -15.80 -25.41 26.11
N LEU A 86 -14.96 -26.24 25.48
CA LEU A 86 -15.17 -26.83 24.16
C LEU A 86 -15.63 -28.29 24.20
N LYS A 87 -15.35 -29.05 25.28
CA LYS A 87 -15.60 -30.50 25.35
C LYS A 87 -17.04 -30.91 25.02
N HIS A 88 -18.02 -30.11 25.42
CA HIS A 88 -19.45 -30.43 25.26
C HIS A 88 -20.14 -29.59 24.17
N ARG A 89 -19.40 -28.80 23.39
CA ARG A 89 -19.99 -28.05 22.27
C ARG A 89 -20.27 -28.98 21.10
N LYS A 90 -21.51 -28.92 20.58
CA LYS A 90 -21.89 -29.67 19.36
C LYS A 90 -21.10 -29.12 18.17
N THR A 91 -20.39 -29.99 17.46
CA THR A 91 -19.76 -29.68 16.17
C THR A 91 -20.78 -29.81 15.04
N SER A 92 -20.76 -28.89 14.09
CA SER A 92 -21.51 -29.03 12.83
C SER A 92 -20.94 -30.19 12.03
N VAL A 93 -21.77 -31.19 11.72
CA VAL A 93 -21.41 -32.30 10.83
C VAL A 93 -21.64 -31.87 9.40
N LEU A 94 -20.61 -32.00 8.56
CA LEU A 94 -20.71 -31.74 7.12
C LEU A 94 -21.13 -33.02 6.39
N SER A 95 -21.87 -32.88 5.29
CA SER A 95 -22.29 -34.03 4.47
C SER A 95 -21.09 -34.70 3.78
N ASP A 96 -21.22 -36.01 3.55
CA ASP A 96 -20.22 -36.79 2.85
C ASP A 96 -20.03 -36.33 1.41
N VAL A 97 -18.76 -36.22 0.97
CA VAL A 97 -18.39 -35.88 -0.40
C VAL A 97 -17.69 -37.07 -1.03
N ASP A 98 -18.27 -37.62 -2.09
CA ASP A 98 -17.72 -38.78 -2.81
C ASP A 98 -17.22 -38.36 -4.20
N PHE A 99 -15.90 -38.29 -4.35
CA PHE A 99 -15.24 -38.08 -5.65
C PHE A 99 -13.92 -38.85 -5.72
N SER A 100 -13.55 -39.25 -6.92
CA SER A 100 -12.32 -40.00 -7.19
C SER A 100 -11.18 -39.05 -7.56
N LEU A 101 -10.11 -39.07 -6.76
CA LEU A 101 -8.86 -38.39 -7.05
C LEU A 101 -8.08 -39.11 -8.15
N PRO A 102 -7.32 -38.38 -8.99
CA PRO A 102 -6.31 -38.99 -9.84
C PRO A 102 -5.31 -39.82 -9.01
N PRO A 103 -4.76 -40.92 -9.56
CA PRO A 103 -3.78 -41.74 -8.85
C PRO A 103 -2.58 -40.92 -8.40
N LEU A 104 -2.19 -41.11 -7.14
CA LEU A 104 -0.95 -40.54 -6.61
C LEU A 104 0.24 -41.11 -7.38
N GLN A 105 1.16 -40.23 -7.77
CA GLN A 105 2.43 -40.62 -8.40
C GLN A 105 3.38 -41.28 -7.38
N GLY A 106 3.28 -40.93 -6.08
CA GLY A 106 4.10 -41.48 -4.99
C GLY A 106 3.30 -42.35 -4.01
N ARG A 107 3.97 -42.94 -3.01
CA ARG A 107 3.32 -43.84 -2.03
C ARG A 107 2.47 -43.09 -1.00
N ASN A 108 2.72 -41.79 -0.82
CA ASN A 108 2.01 -40.91 0.07
C ASN A 108 1.96 -39.49 -0.53
N ILE A 109 1.26 -38.58 0.16
CA ILE A 109 1.06 -37.19 -0.31
C ILE A 109 2.41 -36.45 -0.46
N GLU A 110 3.35 -36.64 0.46
CA GLU A 110 4.65 -35.96 0.40
C GLU A 110 5.46 -36.41 -0.82
N GLU A 111 5.59 -37.72 -1.02
CA GLU A 111 6.27 -38.29 -2.19
C GLU A 111 5.59 -37.88 -3.49
N HIS A 112 4.25 -37.82 -3.51
CA HIS A 112 3.51 -37.34 -4.66
C HIS A 112 3.92 -35.93 -5.05
N PHE A 113 3.94 -34.98 -4.10
CA PHE A 113 4.35 -33.60 -4.37
C PHE A 113 5.81 -33.48 -4.77
N GLN A 114 6.71 -34.27 -4.16
CA GLN A 114 8.12 -34.29 -4.56
C GLN A 114 8.30 -34.78 -6.00
N GLN A 115 7.61 -35.85 -6.40
CA GLN A 115 7.73 -36.43 -7.74
C GLN A 115 7.13 -35.54 -8.82
N ILE A 116 5.94 -34.99 -8.61
CA ILE A 116 5.33 -34.09 -9.61
C ILE A 116 6.16 -32.81 -9.77
N ALA A 117 6.69 -32.27 -8.66
CA ALA A 117 7.55 -31.10 -8.73
C ALA A 117 8.84 -31.44 -9.46
N MET A 118 9.51 -32.54 -9.12
CA MET A 118 10.74 -32.97 -9.80
C MET A 118 10.51 -33.20 -11.30
N LYS A 119 9.39 -33.79 -11.70
CA LYS A 119 9.03 -33.96 -13.12
C LYS A 119 8.90 -32.62 -13.85
N GLN A 120 8.37 -31.58 -13.18
CA GLN A 120 8.25 -30.23 -13.74
C GLN A 120 9.59 -29.50 -13.81
N VAL A 121 10.42 -29.61 -12.76
CA VAL A 121 11.65 -28.82 -12.64
C VAL A 121 12.92 -29.49 -13.17
N ALA A 122 12.92 -30.80 -13.37
CA ALA A 122 14.08 -31.56 -13.85
C ALA A 122 14.81 -30.92 -15.06
N PRO A 123 14.12 -30.49 -16.16
CA PRO A 123 14.81 -29.85 -17.27
C PRO A 123 15.48 -28.53 -16.87
N TYR A 124 14.86 -27.74 -16.01
CA TYR A 124 15.42 -26.46 -15.57
C TYR A 124 16.52 -26.61 -14.53
N ILE A 125 16.47 -27.65 -13.67
CA ILE A 125 17.58 -28.00 -12.78
C ILE A 125 18.81 -28.35 -13.62
N LYS A 126 18.64 -29.16 -14.67
CA LYS A 126 19.75 -29.51 -15.56
C LYS A 126 20.38 -28.26 -16.18
N LEU A 127 19.56 -27.36 -16.72
CA LEU A 127 20.03 -26.08 -17.29
C LEU A 127 20.71 -25.19 -16.23
N ALA A 128 20.18 -25.14 -15.01
CA ALA A 128 20.78 -24.38 -13.91
C ALA A 128 22.12 -24.98 -13.46
N ASP A 129 22.22 -26.30 -13.40
CA ASP A 129 23.45 -27.03 -13.07
C ASP A 129 24.52 -26.85 -14.17
N GLU A 130 24.12 -26.76 -15.44
CA GLU A 130 25.01 -26.40 -16.56
C GLU A 130 25.56 -24.97 -16.38
N MET A 131 24.70 -23.99 -16.08
CA MET A 131 25.11 -22.61 -15.82
C MET A 131 25.97 -22.46 -14.54
N TYR A 132 25.79 -23.35 -13.55
CA TYR A 132 26.57 -23.34 -12.31
C TYR A 132 28.05 -23.70 -12.55
N HIS A 133 28.32 -24.66 -13.44
CA HIS A 133 29.69 -25.09 -13.76
C HIS A 133 30.34 -24.27 -14.88
N TYR A 134 29.62 -23.26 -15.38
CA TYR A 134 30.00 -22.54 -16.57
C TYR A 134 31.15 -21.54 -16.34
N ALA A 135 32.14 -21.50 -17.25
CA ALA A 135 33.20 -20.49 -17.25
C ALA A 135 32.82 -19.34 -18.19
N VAL A 136 32.72 -18.12 -17.66
CA VAL A 136 32.33 -16.90 -18.41
C VAL A 136 33.16 -16.78 -19.70
N PRO A 137 32.54 -16.56 -20.88
CA PRO A 137 33.29 -16.40 -22.11
C PRO A 137 33.97 -15.04 -22.11
N ASP A 138 35.09 -14.91 -22.81
CA ASP A 138 35.80 -13.63 -22.90
C ASP A 138 34.85 -12.56 -23.46
N MET A 139 34.82 -11.41 -22.77
CA MET A 139 33.94 -10.31 -23.11
C MET A 139 34.40 -9.66 -24.41
N PRO A 140 33.51 -9.37 -25.38
CA PRO A 140 33.86 -8.62 -26.57
C PRO A 140 34.44 -7.25 -26.22
N GLU A 141 35.50 -6.84 -26.92
CA GLU A 141 36.09 -5.50 -26.77
C GLU A 141 35.26 -4.42 -27.46
N VAL A 142 34.55 -4.78 -28.54
CA VAL A 142 33.74 -3.86 -29.35
C VAL A 142 32.38 -4.47 -29.65
N TRP A 143 31.34 -3.68 -29.44
CA TRP A 143 29.95 -4.05 -29.68
C TRP A 143 29.46 -3.49 -31.02
N LYS A 144 28.77 -4.30 -31.81
CA LYS A 144 28.21 -3.94 -33.11
C LYS A 144 26.95 -3.09 -32.93
N TRP A 145 26.93 -1.90 -33.52
CA TRP A 145 25.76 -1.02 -33.62
C TRP A 145 24.87 -1.47 -34.79
N GLU A 146 24.00 -2.45 -34.56
CA GLU A 146 23.09 -3.00 -35.56
C GLU A 146 21.76 -3.43 -34.93
N ARG A 147 20.66 -3.30 -35.68
CA ARG A 147 19.31 -3.65 -35.23
C ARG A 147 19.18 -5.13 -34.90
N GLY A 148 18.43 -5.44 -33.84
CA GLY A 148 18.18 -6.82 -33.42
C GLY A 148 19.37 -7.46 -32.72
N TRP A 149 19.41 -8.79 -32.71
CA TRP A 149 20.43 -9.55 -31.99
C TRP A 149 21.69 -9.78 -32.81
N ASN A 150 22.83 -9.58 -32.16
CA ASN A 150 24.15 -9.96 -32.64
C ASN A 150 24.78 -10.96 -31.65
N ARG A 151 25.19 -12.13 -32.14
CA ARG A 151 25.94 -13.16 -31.42
C ARG A 151 27.44 -12.92 -31.60
N TYR A 152 28.19 -13.01 -30.51
CA TYR A 152 29.65 -12.90 -30.47
C TYR A 152 30.21 -14.22 -29.97
N ASP A 153 30.86 -14.95 -30.88
CA ASP A 153 31.45 -16.25 -30.59
C ASP A 153 32.88 -16.09 -30.04
N ALA A 154 33.38 -17.13 -29.37
CA ALA A 154 34.69 -17.11 -28.72
C ALA A 154 35.87 -16.96 -29.70
N ASP A 155 35.67 -17.23 -30.99
CA ASP A 155 36.65 -17.01 -32.05
C ASP A 155 36.69 -15.56 -32.56
N GLY A 156 35.84 -14.67 -32.01
CA GLY A 156 35.71 -13.28 -32.39
C GLY A 156 34.76 -13.03 -33.56
N THR A 157 34.11 -14.07 -34.08
CA THR A 157 33.11 -13.91 -35.15
C THR A 157 31.80 -13.33 -34.62
N VAL A 158 31.16 -12.49 -35.43
CA VAL A 158 29.90 -11.82 -35.08
C VAL A 158 28.83 -12.12 -36.12
N HIS A 159 27.70 -12.65 -35.68
CA HIS A 159 26.57 -13.05 -36.53
C HIS A 159 25.28 -12.38 -36.09
N SER A 160 24.52 -11.82 -37.03
CA SER A 160 23.15 -11.41 -36.75
C SER A 160 22.27 -12.65 -36.63
N VAL A 161 21.48 -12.73 -35.55
CA VAL A 161 20.59 -13.86 -35.24
C VAL A 161 19.19 -13.33 -34.89
N PRO A 162 18.13 -14.13 -35.03
CA PRO A 162 16.77 -13.69 -34.66
C PRO A 162 16.54 -13.69 -33.14
N TYR A 163 17.21 -14.57 -32.40
CA TYR A 163 17.16 -14.70 -30.95
C TYR A 163 18.37 -15.54 -30.46
N PRO A 164 18.71 -15.56 -29.15
CA PRO A 164 19.82 -16.37 -28.64
C PRO A 164 19.66 -17.87 -28.91
N ASP A 165 20.73 -18.61 -29.19
CA ASP A 165 20.62 -20.03 -29.61
C ASP A 165 20.49 -21.00 -28.42
N GLU A 166 21.18 -20.72 -27.31
CA GLU A 166 21.25 -21.65 -26.18
C GLU A 166 19.97 -21.71 -25.34
N ALA A 167 19.73 -22.88 -24.74
CA ALA A 167 18.59 -23.09 -23.85
C ALA A 167 18.74 -22.41 -22.48
N ALA A 168 19.94 -22.00 -22.08
CA ALA A 168 20.18 -21.29 -20.83
C ALA A 168 21.17 -20.13 -21.01
N TYR A 169 20.82 -18.98 -20.44
CA TYR A 169 21.63 -17.77 -20.49
C TYR A 169 21.24 -16.79 -19.37
N VAL A 170 22.16 -15.89 -19.05
CA VAL A 170 21.84 -14.68 -18.28
C VAL A 170 21.24 -13.65 -19.22
N PHE A 171 20.25 -12.89 -18.77
CA PHE A 171 19.58 -11.85 -19.55
C PHE A 171 19.31 -10.61 -18.72
N ASP A 172 19.53 -9.45 -19.31
CA ASP A 172 19.34 -8.14 -18.69
C ASP A 172 18.89 -7.11 -19.75
N VAL A 173 17.98 -6.20 -19.38
CA VAL A 173 17.37 -5.23 -20.30
C VAL A 173 17.49 -3.81 -19.77
N GLU A 174 17.93 -2.89 -20.64
CA GLU A 174 17.97 -1.46 -20.35
C GLU A 174 16.87 -0.69 -21.07
N THR A 175 16.25 0.23 -20.34
CA THR A 175 15.10 1.03 -20.79
C THR A 175 15.30 2.50 -20.47
N LEU A 176 14.82 3.39 -21.33
CA LEU A 176 14.71 4.81 -21.01
C LEU A 176 13.47 5.09 -20.14
N VAL A 177 13.65 5.84 -19.05
CA VAL A 177 12.56 6.21 -18.12
C VAL A 177 11.43 6.97 -18.83
N ASN A 178 11.76 7.79 -19.82
CA ASN A 178 10.79 8.60 -20.57
C ASN A 178 10.04 7.85 -21.69
N GLY A 179 10.08 6.52 -21.72
CA GLY A 179 9.35 5.74 -22.72
C GLY A 179 8.87 4.36 -22.25
N ASN A 180 9.42 3.79 -21.17
CA ASN A 180 9.15 2.41 -20.75
C ASN A 180 9.39 1.35 -21.84
N TYR A 181 10.12 1.65 -22.91
CA TYR A 181 10.45 0.70 -23.98
C TYR A 181 11.87 0.14 -23.81
N PRO A 182 12.11 -1.12 -24.22
CA PRO A 182 13.45 -1.67 -24.23
C PRO A 182 14.29 -0.98 -25.30
N VAL A 183 15.51 -0.62 -24.94
CA VAL A 183 16.45 0.11 -25.82
C VAL A 183 17.63 -0.79 -26.16
N MET A 184 18.18 -1.46 -25.16
CA MET A 184 19.26 -2.43 -25.31
C MET A 184 18.99 -3.64 -24.43
N ALA A 185 19.51 -4.79 -24.83
CA ALA A 185 19.52 -5.97 -23.98
C ALA A 185 20.81 -6.77 -24.17
N MET A 186 21.19 -7.45 -23.10
CA MET A 186 22.37 -8.29 -23.05
C MET A 186 21.96 -9.71 -22.70
N ALA A 187 22.46 -10.69 -23.45
CA ALA A 187 22.39 -12.08 -23.08
C ALA A 187 23.78 -12.72 -23.09
N MET A 188 24.02 -13.62 -22.13
CA MET A 188 25.28 -14.33 -22.02
C MET A 188 24.99 -15.81 -21.77
N SER A 189 25.35 -16.64 -22.75
CA SER A 189 25.18 -18.09 -22.67
C SER A 189 26.49 -18.79 -22.32
N SER A 190 26.46 -20.12 -22.32
CA SER A 190 27.66 -20.94 -22.11
C SER A 190 28.72 -20.85 -23.23
N LYS A 191 28.40 -20.19 -24.34
CA LYS A 191 29.25 -20.21 -25.55
C LYS A 191 29.53 -18.83 -26.09
N SER A 192 28.54 -17.94 -26.00
CA SER A 192 28.55 -16.70 -26.75
C SER A 192 27.91 -15.57 -25.96
N TRP A 193 28.33 -14.35 -26.28
CA TRP A 193 27.65 -13.13 -25.87
C TRP A 193 26.61 -12.73 -26.92
N TYR A 194 25.57 -12.05 -26.49
CA TYR A 194 24.49 -11.59 -27.35
C TYR A 194 24.14 -10.15 -26.98
N ALA A 195 24.15 -9.26 -27.97
CA ALA A 195 23.73 -7.88 -27.83
C ALA A 195 22.50 -7.63 -28.69
N TRP A 196 21.46 -7.05 -28.09
CA TRP A 196 20.26 -6.60 -28.81
C TRP A 196 20.18 -5.09 -28.82
N CYS A 197 19.94 -4.51 -30.00
CA CYS A 197 19.64 -3.08 -30.13
C CYS A 197 18.24 -2.88 -30.70
N SER A 198 17.47 -2.01 -30.04
CA SER A 198 16.12 -1.64 -30.47
C SER A 198 16.15 -0.86 -31.78
N ASP A 199 15.17 -1.09 -32.65
CA ASP A 199 14.97 -0.31 -33.89
C ASP A 199 14.84 1.20 -33.62
N ARG A 200 14.41 1.57 -32.41
CA ARG A 200 14.23 2.96 -31.98
C ARG A 200 15.52 3.74 -31.88
N LEU A 201 16.66 3.07 -31.66
CA LEU A 201 17.97 3.71 -31.63
C LEU A 201 18.39 4.28 -32.99
N PHE A 202 17.75 3.82 -34.08
CA PHE A 202 18.14 4.12 -35.46
C PHE A 202 17.15 5.00 -36.21
N ASN A 203 16.06 5.44 -35.58
CA ASN A 203 15.00 6.19 -36.23
C ASN A 203 14.77 7.52 -35.51
N ASP A 204 15.19 8.62 -36.13
CA ASP A 204 15.05 9.98 -35.56
C ASP A 204 13.57 10.46 -35.49
N ASP A 205 12.70 9.88 -36.32
CA ASP A 205 11.27 10.23 -36.41
C ASP A 205 10.38 9.59 -35.33
N PHE A 206 10.96 8.81 -34.41
CA PHE A 206 10.18 8.22 -33.31
C PHE A 206 9.79 9.30 -32.29
N ILE A 207 8.64 9.93 -32.53
CA ILE A 207 7.95 10.70 -31.50
C ILE A 207 7.60 9.71 -30.38
N TYR A 208 8.27 9.83 -29.22
CA TYR A 208 7.92 9.18 -27.95
C TYR A 208 6.59 9.71 -27.38
N SER A 209 5.59 9.85 -28.25
CA SER A 209 4.20 9.88 -27.83
C SER A 209 3.93 8.58 -27.09
N ILE A 210 3.23 8.69 -25.97
CA ILE A 210 2.82 7.58 -25.12
C ILE A 210 1.81 6.74 -25.92
N ARG A 211 2.29 5.92 -26.84
CA ARG A 211 1.49 4.95 -27.55
C ARG A 211 1.53 3.62 -26.78
N PRO A 212 0.50 2.78 -26.86
CA PRO A 212 0.54 1.48 -26.20
C PRO A 212 1.70 0.60 -26.72
N HIS A 213 2.25 -0.27 -25.86
CA HIS A 213 3.25 -1.25 -26.30
C HIS A 213 2.61 -2.24 -27.27
N ARG A 214 3.26 -2.46 -28.41
CA ARG A 214 2.89 -3.51 -29.35
C ARG A 214 3.80 -4.71 -29.15
N TYR A 215 3.29 -5.88 -29.49
CA TYR A 215 4.04 -7.13 -29.48
C TYR A 215 5.40 -7.00 -30.21
N THR A 216 5.43 -6.27 -31.33
CA THR A 216 6.64 -6.06 -32.15
C THR A 216 7.65 -5.06 -31.57
N ASP A 217 7.28 -4.31 -30.52
CA ASP A 217 8.23 -3.41 -29.83
C ASP A 217 9.09 -4.15 -28.79
N LEU A 218 8.84 -5.47 -28.58
CA LEU A 218 9.47 -6.28 -27.54
C LEU A 218 10.64 -7.11 -28.08
N ILE A 219 11.41 -7.71 -27.17
CA ILE A 219 12.64 -8.44 -27.48
C ILE A 219 12.31 -9.91 -27.78
N PRO A 220 12.57 -10.43 -28.99
CA PRO A 220 12.42 -11.85 -29.28
C PRO A 220 13.52 -12.66 -28.58
N THR A 221 13.17 -13.78 -27.96
CA THR A 221 14.14 -14.61 -27.22
C THR A 221 13.98 -16.11 -27.48
N GLU A 222 12.89 -16.52 -28.12
CA GLU A 222 12.56 -17.91 -28.36
C GLU A 222 12.12 -18.22 -29.78
N CYS A 223 11.51 -17.26 -30.48
CA CYS A 223 11.06 -17.45 -31.85
C CYS A 223 11.32 -16.21 -32.71
N ASP A 224 11.40 -16.44 -34.02
CA ASP A 224 11.41 -15.35 -34.99
C ASP A 224 10.05 -14.63 -34.92
N PRO A 225 10.02 -13.29 -34.80
CA PRO A 225 8.78 -12.51 -34.79
C PRO A 225 7.86 -12.73 -36.00
N ASN A 226 8.38 -13.23 -37.12
CA ASN A 226 7.64 -13.47 -38.35
C ASN A 226 6.97 -14.86 -38.43
N ILE A 227 7.23 -15.74 -37.46
CA ILE A 227 6.64 -17.08 -37.41
C ILE A 227 5.36 -17.05 -36.57
N ASN A 228 4.33 -17.77 -37.01
CA ASN A 228 3.12 -17.95 -36.22
C ASN A 228 3.47 -18.71 -34.91
N PRO A 229 3.18 -18.15 -33.73
CA PRO A 229 3.45 -18.81 -32.45
C PRO A 229 2.86 -20.23 -32.30
N ASP A 230 1.75 -20.52 -32.98
CA ASP A 230 1.11 -21.85 -32.94
C ASP A 230 1.97 -22.94 -33.60
N ASP A 231 2.84 -22.55 -34.54
CA ASP A 231 3.78 -23.45 -35.21
C ASP A 231 5.09 -23.64 -34.42
N ALA A 232 5.26 -22.91 -33.32
CA ALA A 232 6.50 -22.92 -32.55
C ALA A 232 6.63 -24.19 -31.68
N ASN A 233 7.74 -24.91 -31.86
CA ASN A 233 8.08 -26.05 -31.02
C ASN A 233 8.76 -25.59 -29.72
N TRP A 234 7.95 -25.22 -28.71
CA TRP A 234 8.44 -24.73 -27.42
C TRP A 234 9.27 -25.79 -26.67
N LYS A 235 10.55 -25.46 -26.43
CA LYS A 235 11.50 -26.26 -25.66
C LYS A 235 11.75 -25.63 -24.29
N PRO A 236 12.09 -26.41 -23.24
CA PRO A 236 12.47 -25.85 -21.96
C PRO A 236 13.69 -24.91 -22.10
N ARG A 237 13.55 -23.67 -21.63
CA ARG A 237 14.64 -22.68 -21.58
C ARG A 237 14.70 -22.04 -20.20
N LEU A 238 15.89 -21.64 -19.76
CA LEU A 238 16.12 -21.04 -18.46
C LEU A 238 16.84 -19.70 -18.61
N VAL A 239 16.19 -18.63 -18.16
CA VAL A 239 16.78 -17.30 -18.10
C VAL A 239 17.17 -17.00 -16.66
N LEU A 240 18.42 -16.63 -16.45
CA LEU A 240 18.92 -16.13 -15.17
C LEU A 240 18.95 -14.60 -15.21
N GLY A 241 18.57 -13.95 -14.12
CA GLY A 241 18.66 -12.49 -14.01
C GLY A 241 18.65 -12.01 -12.57
N HIS A 242 18.84 -10.72 -12.37
CA HIS A 242 18.74 -10.08 -11.07
C HIS A 242 17.54 -9.13 -11.07
N ASN A 243 16.50 -9.43 -10.28
CA ASN A 243 15.18 -8.82 -10.43
C ASN A 243 14.57 -9.12 -11.82
N VAL A 244 14.81 -10.33 -12.33
CA VAL A 244 14.52 -10.79 -13.71
C VAL A 244 13.06 -10.61 -14.18
N SER A 245 12.12 -10.44 -13.24
CA SER A 245 10.72 -10.16 -13.59
C SER A 245 10.54 -8.82 -14.31
N PHE A 246 11.46 -7.87 -14.11
CA PHE A 246 11.52 -6.63 -14.89
C PHE A 246 11.91 -6.93 -16.33
N ASP A 247 13.00 -7.66 -16.54
CA ASP A 247 13.51 -8.03 -17.87
C ASP A 247 12.51 -8.90 -18.63
N ARG A 248 11.88 -9.84 -17.92
CA ARG A 248 10.79 -10.68 -18.44
C ARG A 248 9.66 -9.85 -19.06
N SER A 249 9.32 -8.69 -18.49
CA SER A 249 8.25 -7.86 -19.04
C SER A 249 8.58 -7.27 -20.41
N TYR A 250 9.82 -7.38 -20.88
CA TYR A 250 10.25 -6.96 -22.20
C TYR A 250 10.47 -8.12 -23.17
N VAL A 251 10.27 -9.36 -22.73
CA VAL A 251 10.37 -10.55 -23.57
C VAL A 251 9.08 -10.74 -24.35
N MET A 252 9.19 -10.80 -25.67
CA MET A 252 8.09 -10.84 -26.62
C MET A 252 7.16 -12.04 -26.38
N GLU A 253 7.72 -13.24 -26.30
CA GLU A 253 6.95 -14.50 -26.25
C GLU A 253 6.19 -14.69 -24.93
N GLN A 254 6.54 -13.93 -23.90
CA GLN A 254 5.89 -14.01 -22.59
C GLN A 254 4.48 -13.41 -22.57
N TYR A 255 4.12 -12.65 -23.61
CA TYR A 255 2.79 -12.10 -23.80
C TYR A 255 1.85 -12.99 -24.61
N LEU A 256 2.35 -14.11 -25.16
CA LEU A 256 1.52 -15.05 -25.89
C LEU A 256 0.52 -15.77 -24.97
N VAL A 257 -0.69 -15.99 -25.47
CA VAL A 257 -1.74 -16.72 -24.74
C VAL A 257 -1.31 -18.16 -24.50
N GLN A 258 -0.78 -18.81 -25.54
CA GLN A 258 -0.12 -20.10 -25.40
C GLN A 258 1.29 -19.89 -24.87
N ARG A 259 1.48 -20.21 -23.59
CA ARG A 259 2.74 -19.97 -22.90
C ARG A 259 3.87 -20.85 -23.42
N SER A 260 5.04 -20.25 -23.57
CA SER A 260 6.29 -20.97 -23.81
C SER A 260 6.73 -21.82 -22.61
N LYS A 261 7.76 -22.63 -22.83
CA LYS A 261 8.42 -23.41 -21.78
C LYS A 261 9.65 -22.68 -21.23
N MET A 262 9.79 -21.38 -21.45
CA MET A 262 10.81 -20.58 -20.79
C MET A 262 10.44 -20.36 -19.33
N ARG A 263 11.44 -20.42 -18.45
CA ARG A 263 11.32 -20.08 -17.02
C ARG A 263 12.43 -19.12 -16.64
N PHE A 264 12.15 -18.32 -15.62
CA PHE A 264 13.05 -17.27 -15.14
C PHE A 264 13.45 -17.58 -13.71
N LEU A 265 14.75 -17.52 -13.43
CA LEU A 265 15.31 -17.71 -12.11
C LEU A 265 15.98 -16.42 -11.64
N ASP A 266 15.43 -15.88 -10.55
CA ASP A 266 15.81 -14.58 -10.03
C ASP A 266 16.84 -14.70 -8.89
N THR A 267 18.05 -14.22 -9.15
CA THR A 267 19.13 -14.18 -8.15
C THR A 267 18.78 -13.25 -6.98
N MET A 268 17.99 -12.19 -7.19
CA MET A 268 17.51 -11.32 -6.11
C MET A 268 16.58 -12.09 -5.16
N SER A 269 15.60 -12.82 -5.70
CA SER A 269 14.70 -13.67 -4.92
C SER A 269 15.44 -14.77 -4.15
N MET A 270 16.40 -15.45 -4.80
CA MET A 270 17.24 -16.44 -4.12
C MET A 270 18.02 -15.81 -2.96
N HIS A 271 18.58 -14.61 -3.14
CA HIS A 271 19.34 -13.91 -2.11
C HIS A 271 18.45 -13.56 -0.92
N ILE A 272 17.28 -12.98 -1.19
CA ILE A 272 16.33 -12.62 -0.14
C ILE A 272 15.92 -13.85 0.69
N ALA A 273 15.78 -15.01 0.04
CA ALA A 273 15.41 -16.26 0.70
C ALA A 273 16.52 -16.83 1.60
N ILE A 274 17.80 -16.63 1.25
CA ILE A 274 18.95 -17.19 1.99
C ILE A 274 19.50 -16.18 3.00
N SER A 275 19.82 -14.96 2.55
CA SER A 275 20.61 -13.95 3.28
C SER A 275 19.99 -12.55 3.24
N GLY A 276 18.66 -12.48 3.05
CA GLY A 276 17.92 -11.22 3.03
C GLY A 276 17.68 -10.64 4.43
N PHE A 277 17.58 -9.32 4.52
CA PHE A 277 17.26 -8.62 5.77
C PHE A 277 15.76 -8.36 5.94
N THR A 278 15.28 -8.49 7.18
CA THR A 278 13.94 -8.01 7.59
C THR A 278 13.82 -6.49 7.44
N SER A 279 12.60 -5.97 7.38
CA SER A 279 12.36 -4.52 7.26
C SER A 279 13.07 -3.71 8.35
N PHE A 280 13.08 -4.21 9.59
CA PHE A 280 13.77 -3.55 10.70
C PHE A 280 15.30 -3.61 10.57
N GLN A 281 15.85 -4.77 10.23
CA GLN A 281 17.29 -4.92 9.96
C GLN A 281 17.76 -4.00 8.83
N ARG A 282 17.01 -3.86 7.74
CA ARG A 282 17.35 -2.94 6.65
C ARG A 282 17.48 -1.49 7.12
N VAL A 283 16.55 -1.04 7.97
CA VAL A 283 16.60 0.32 8.55
C VAL A 283 17.86 0.50 9.39
N LEU A 284 18.18 -0.47 10.25
CA LEU A 284 19.39 -0.44 11.07
C LEU A 284 20.67 -0.45 10.23
N TYR A 285 20.72 -1.27 9.18
CA TYR A 285 21.85 -1.38 8.25
C TYR A 285 22.12 -0.06 7.53
N VAL A 286 21.07 0.56 6.97
CA VAL A 286 21.20 1.86 6.30
C VAL A 286 21.60 2.96 7.29
N ALA A 287 21.07 2.96 8.51
CA ALA A 287 21.41 3.96 9.50
C ALA A 287 22.89 3.87 9.95
N LYS A 288 23.38 2.65 10.22
CA LYS A 288 24.78 2.41 10.57
C LYS A 288 25.73 2.78 9.42
N LYS A 289 25.40 2.39 8.17
CA LYS A 289 26.22 2.74 6.99
C LYS A 289 26.26 4.25 6.73
N LYS A 290 25.24 5.00 7.14
CA LYS A 290 25.20 6.48 7.08
C LYS A 290 25.85 7.18 8.28
N GLY A 291 26.53 6.45 9.16
CA GLY A 291 27.24 7.02 10.32
C GLY A 291 26.32 7.63 11.38
N LYS A 292 25.02 7.31 11.39
CA LYS A 292 24.11 7.76 12.44
C LYS A 292 24.34 6.94 13.71
N SER A 293 24.44 7.62 14.86
CA SER A 293 24.67 6.94 16.14
C SER A 293 23.45 6.08 16.52
N VAL A 294 23.69 4.94 17.15
CA VAL A 294 22.65 4.09 17.73
C VAL A 294 21.83 4.85 18.77
N SER A 295 22.42 5.85 19.43
CA SER A 295 21.73 6.75 20.37
C SER A 295 20.61 7.56 19.70
N ASP A 296 20.79 7.98 18.44
CA ASP A 296 19.78 8.75 17.70
C ASP A 296 18.57 7.89 17.29
N LEU A 297 18.72 6.56 17.32
CA LEU A 297 17.67 5.58 17.04
C LEU A 297 16.99 5.07 18.33
N GLN A 298 17.68 5.10 19.47
CA GLN A 298 17.15 4.73 20.78
C GLN A 298 16.09 5.72 21.29
N ASP A 299 16.18 7.00 20.91
CA ASP A 299 15.13 7.99 21.24
C ASP A 299 13.78 7.75 20.53
N LYS A 300 13.71 6.81 19.59
CA LYS A 300 12.46 6.50 18.85
C LYS A 300 11.82 5.15 19.14
N LYS A 301 12.38 4.27 19.96
CA LYS A 301 11.72 2.99 20.32
C LYS A 301 12.05 2.53 21.73
N GLN A 302 11.03 2.56 22.59
CA GLN A 302 10.89 1.84 23.85
C GLN A 302 11.90 2.19 24.96
N LYS A 303 11.49 3.10 25.86
CA LYS A 303 12.02 3.14 27.23
C LYS A 303 11.62 1.84 27.94
N GLY A 304 12.50 0.85 27.98
CA GLY A 304 12.24 -0.39 28.73
C GLY A 304 13.25 -1.55 28.62
N HIS A 305 14.16 -1.59 27.65
CA HIS A 305 15.12 -2.70 27.54
C HIS A 305 16.59 -2.32 27.79
N LYS A 306 17.28 -3.27 28.42
CA LYS A 306 18.50 -3.10 29.23
C LYS A 306 19.78 -2.73 28.42
N PRO A 307 20.79 -2.08 29.06
CA PRO A 307 22.00 -1.52 28.42
C PRO A 307 23.10 -2.51 27.96
N TRP A 308 22.80 -3.79 27.70
CA TRP A 308 23.83 -4.79 27.35
C TRP A 308 24.13 -4.91 25.83
N LEU A 309 23.39 -4.22 24.95
CA LEU A 309 23.44 -4.39 23.48
C LEU A 309 24.45 -3.51 22.73
N HIS A 310 25.64 -3.25 23.28
CA HIS A 310 26.53 -2.25 22.66
C HIS A 310 27.56 -2.74 21.63
N ASN A 311 27.58 -4.03 21.25
CA ASN A 311 28.35 -4.49 20.07
C ASN A 311 27.71 -5.70 19.33
N GLN A 312 27.11 -6.66 20.04
CA GLN A 312 26.48 -7.86 19.45
C GLN A 312 25.20 -7.59 18.64
N MET A 313 24.62 -6.38 18.71
CA MET A 313 23.38 -6.05 18.01
C MET A 313 23.54 -6.00 16.48
N PHE A 314 24.78 -6.05 15.97
CA PHE A 314 25.08 -5.90 14.55
C PHE A 314 25.85 -7.06 13.94
N ASP A 315 26.10 -8.15 14.68
CA ASP A 315 26.85 -9.31 14.17
C ASP A 315 26.14 -9.96 12.96
N TRP A 316 24.81 -9.83 12.88
CA TRP A 316 24.03 -10.29 11.72
C TRP A 316 24.26 -9.48 10.44
N MET A 317 24.85 -8.28 10.53
CA MET A 317 25.07 -7.42 9.35
C MET A 317 26.06 -8.03 8.37
N ASP A 318 26.99 -8.85 8.86
CA ASP A 318 27.96 -9.57 8.05
C ASP A 318 27.40 -10.89 7.50
N SER A 319 26.18 -11.27 7.93
CA SER A 319 25.49 -12.50 7.50
C SER A 319 24.55 -12.29 6.31
N GLY A 320 24.51 -11.09 5.72
CA GLY A 320 23.63 -10.80 4.59
C GLY A 320 23.86 -9.43 3.98
N SER A 321 23.00 -9.04 3.04
CA SER A 321 23.11 -7.74 2.37
C SER A 321 21.77 -7.21 1.87
N LEU A 322 21.77 -5.94 1.43
CA LEU A 322 20.63 -5.36 0.72
C LEU A 322 20.48 -5.96 -0.68
N ASN A 323 19.29 -5.88 -1.25
CA ASN A 323 18.91 -6.64 -2.44
C ASN A 323 19.38 -6.06 -3.79
N SER A 324 20.28 -5.07 -3.81
CA SER A 324 20.80 -4.55 -5.09
C SER A 324 21.88 -5.48 -5.63
N LEU A 325 21.97 -5.67 -6.96
CA LEU A 325 23.00 -6.50 -7.59
C LEU A 325 24.40 -6.19 -7.05
N ASP A 326 24.80 -4.92 -7.04
CA ASP A 326 26.06 -4.43 -6.46
C ASP A 326 26.29 -4.92 -5.01
N GLY A 327 25.28 -4.79 -4.15
CA GLY A 327 25.36 -5.23 -2.75
C GLY A 327 25.39 -6.75 -2.58
N VAL A 328 24.75 -7.50 -3.48
CA VAL A 328 24.76 -8.97 -3.49
C VAL A 328 26.08 -9.50 -4.07
N TYR A 329 26.60 -8.85 -5.11
CA TYR A 329 27.88 -9.17 -5.75
C TYR A 329 29.05 -8.93 -4.80
N GLN A 330 29.07 -7.79 -4.09
CA GLN A 330 30.04 -7.53 -3.03
C GLN A 330 29.98 -8.60 -1.93
N PHE A 331 28.77 -9.01 -1.53
CA PHE A 331 28.56 -9.96 -0.43
C PHE A 331 29.01 -11.39 -0.77
N TYR A 332 28.58 -11.96 -1.90
CA TYR A 332 28.92 -13.36 -2.24
C TYR A 332 30.25 -13.53 -2.99
N CYS A 333 30.64 -12.53 -3.77
CA CYS A 333 31.78 -12.65 -4.68
C CYS A 333 33.00 -11.84 -4.22
N ASN A 334 32.90 -11.05 -3.15
CA ASN A 334 33.89 -10.01 -2.80
C ASN A 334 34.24 -9.13 -4.01
N GLY A 335 33.26 -8.91 -4.88
CA GLY A 335 33.44 -8.15 -6.11
C GLY A 335 33.69 -6.67 -5.83
N GLU A 336 34.39 -6.01 -6.75
CA GLU A 336 34.49 -4.56 -6.73
C GLU A 336 33.11 -3.92 -6.90
N GLN A 337 32.97 -2.69 -6.40
CA GLN A 337 31.74 -1.94 -6.51
C GLN A 337 31.41 -1.72 -7.98
N LEU A 338 30.19 -2.11 -8.39
CA LEU A 338 29.72 -1.89 -9.74
C LEU A 338 29.51 -0.39 -9.96
N ASP A 339 29.98 0.11 -11.10
CA ASP A 339 29.87 1.51 -11.46
C ASP A 339 28.41 1.87 -11.75
N LYS A 340 27.88 2.84 -11.01
CA LYS A 340 26.47 3.27 -11.10
C LYS A 340 26.30 4.48 -12.01
N THR A 341 27.37 5.08 -12.51
CA THR A 341 27.32 6.33 -13.28
C THR A 341 26.67 6.11 -14.65
N ASN A 342 27.00 5.03 -15.35
CA ASN A 342 26.43 4.70 -16.66
C ASN A 342 24.91 4.47 -16.62
N ARG A 343 24.39 3.97 -15.50
CA ARG A 343 22.95 3.82 -15.28
C ARG A 343 22.18 5.14 -15.37
N ASP A 344 22.80 6.26 -14.96
CA ASP A 344 22.12 7.56 -14.98
C ASP A 344 21.78 8.02 -16.41
N VAL A 345 22.49 7.53 -17.43
CA VAL A 345 22.17 7.80 -18.85
C VAL A 345 20.80 7.23 -19.21
N PHE A 346 20.47 6.00 -18.79
CA PHE A 346 19.15 5.41 -19.01
C PHE A 346 18.03 6.09 -18.21
N VAL A 347 18.38 6.68 -17.05
CA VAL A 347 17.41 7.29 -16.14
C VAL A 347 17.09 8.74 -16.52
N LYS A 348 18.11 9.51 -16.91
CA LYS A 348 18.00 10.97 -17.09
C LYS A 348 18.36 11.43 -18.51
N GLY A 349 19.05 10.60 -19.28
CA GLY A 349 19.54 10.93 -20.62
C GLY A 349 18.48 10.75 -21.71
N THR A 350 18.94 10.98 -22.93
CA THR A 350 18.18 10.88 -24.19
C THR A 350 18.69 9.71 -25.04
N ILE A 351 17.99 9.38 -26.13
CA ILE A 351 18.53 8.44 -27.14
C ILE A 351 19.91 8.92 -27.62
N GLN A 352 20.07 10.22 -27.88
CA GLN A 352 21.32 10.73 -28.44
C GLN A 352 22.50 10.50 -27.49
N ASP A 353 22.26 10.58 -26.18
CA ASP A 353 23.27 10.26 -25.18
C ASP A 353 23.66 8.77 -25.22
N ILE A 354 22.68 7.88 -25.45
CA ILE A 354 22.95 6.45 -25.67
C ILE A 354 23.75 6.23 -26.94
N ASN A 355 23.40 6.90 -28.04
CA ASN A 355 24.12 6.80 -29.31
C ASN A 355 25.58 7.26 -29.16
N ASN A 356 25.82 8.32 -28.41
CA ASN A 356 27.15 8.90 -28.20
C ASN A 356 28.04 8.03 -27.30
N ASP A 357 27.46 7.28 -26.35
CA ASP A 357 28.20 6.49 -25.35
C ASP A 357 27.97 4.96 -25.46
N PHE A 358 27.49 4.50 -26.61
CA PHE A 358 27.01 3.13 -26.81
C PHE A 358 27.98 2.04 -26.34
N GLN A 359 29.27 2.15 -26.69
CA GLN A 359 30.26 1.12 -26.35
C GLN A 359 30.43 0.94 -24.83
N ASN A 360 30.45 2.05 -24.09
CA ASN A 360 30.58 2.03 -22.64
C ASN A 360 29.31 1.49 -21.98
N LEU A 361 28.14 1.89 -22.49
CA LEU A 361 26.85 1.42 -22.00
C LEU A 361 26.64 -0.08 -22.24
N MET A 362 27.01 -0.60 -23.41
CA MET A 362 26.95 -2.04 -23.70
C MET A 362 27.91 -2.84 -22.83
N THR A 363 29.12 -2.32 -22.62
CA THR A 363 30.10 -2.94 -21.71
C THR A 363 29.60 -2.93 -20.26
N TYR A 364 28.88 -1.88 -19.85
CA TYR A 364 28.20 -1.83 -18.56
C TYR A 364 27.14 -2.93 -18.43
N CYS A 365 26.26 -3.09 -19.42
CA CYS A 365 25.25 -4.17 -19.43
C CYS A 365 25.92 -5.57 -19.37
N ALA A 366 27.01 -5.74 -20.11
CA ALA A 366 27.78 -6.99 -20.11
C ALA A 366 28.40 -7.29 -18.73
N LYS A 367 28.92 -6.28 -18.03
CA LYS A 367 29.45 -6.42 -16.67
C LYS A 367 28.37 -6.83 -15.67
N ASP A 368 27.17 -6.26 -15.77
CA ASP A 368 26.04 -6.62 -14.89
C ASP A 368 25.55 -8.06 -15.15
N ALA A 369 25.49 -8.50 -16.41
CA ALA A 369 25.21 -9.90 -16.76
C ALA A 369 26.29 -10.86 -16.20
N ALA A 370 27.57 -10.51 -16.34
CA ALA A 370 28.67 -11.30 -15.78
C ALA A 370 28.63 -11.37 -14.25
N ALA A 371 28.35 -10.25 -13.58
CA ALA A 371 28.20 -10.20 -12.12
C ALA A 371 27.03 -11.07 -11.66
N THR A 372 25.90 -11.04 -12.38
CA THR A 372 24.72 -11.86 -12.11
C THR A 372 25.02 -13.36 -12.19
N LEU A 373 25.78 -13.80 -13.20
CA LEU A 373 26.21 -15.20 -13.29
C LEU A 373 27.08 -15.60 -12.09
N LYS A 374 28.09 -14.78 -11.75
CA LYS A 374 28.98 -15.06 -10.62
C LYS A 374 28.22 -15.17 -9.30
N VAL A 375 27.25 -14.28 -9.07
CA VAL A 375 26.34 -14.33 -7.91
C VAL A 375 25.56 -15.66 -7.92
N PHE A 376 24.94 -16.01 -9.05
CA PHE A 376 24.21 -17.27 -9.18
C PHE A 376 25.10 -18.48 -8.87
N GLN A 377 26.32 -18.52 -9.40
CA GLN A 377 27.29 -19.60 -9.18
C GLN A 377 27.71 -19.73 -7.72
N LYS A 378 27.77 -18.64 -6.95
CA LYS A 378 28.02 -18.73 -5.51
C LYS A 378 26.80 -19.24 -4.75
N MET A 379 25.60 -18.82 -5.15
CA MET A 379 24.38 -19.06 -4.40
C MET A 379 23.65 -20.38 -4.72
N TRP A 380 23.82 -20.94 -5.93
CA TRP A 380 23.00 -22.07 -6.38
C TRP A 380 23.11 -23.29 -5.48
N LYS A 381 24.33 -23.64 -5.05
CA LYS A 381 24.58 -24.74 -4.13
C LYS A 381 23.93 -24.49 -2.76
N ASP A 382 24.07 -23.28 -2.23
CA ASP A 382 23.51 -22.92 -0.93
C ASP A 382 21.99 -22.94 -0.99
N PHE A 383 21.40 -22.41 -2.07
CA PHE A 383 19.96 -22.46 -2.32
C PHE A 383 19.42 -23.89 -2.28
N ARG A 384 20.07 -24.81 -3.00
CA ARG A 384 19.67 -26.23 -3.05
C ARG A 384 19.86 -26.95 -1.70
N THR A 385 20.83 -26.51 -0.90
CA THR A 385 21.09 -27.04 0.44
C THR A 385 20.05 -26.56 1.45
N HIS A 386 19.72 -25.27 1.45
CA HIS A 386 18.70 -24.68 2.31
C HIS A 386 17.28 -25.09 1.90
N PHE A 387 17.05 -25.35 0.61
CA PHE A 387 15.73 -25.70 0.06
C PHE A 387 15.82 -27.00 -0.76
N PRO A 388 15.96 -28.16 -0.10
CA PRO A 388 16.17 -29.44 -0.78
C PRO A 388 14.93 -29.95 -1.52
N SER A 389 13.72 -29.50 -1.15
CA SER A 389 12.49 -29.91 -1.81
C SER A 389 12.35 -29.27 -3.18
N PRO A 390 12.13 -30.05 -4.27
CA PRO A 390 11.94 -29.50 -5.62
C PRO A 390 10.68 -28.65 -5.72
N VAL A 391 9.73 -28.79 -4.79
CA VAL A 391 8.48 -28.02 -4.72
C VAL A 391 8.77 -26.51 -4.57
N THR A 392 9.81 -26.14 -3.81
CA THR A 392 10.16 -24.72 -3.63
C THR A 392 10.59 -24.10 -4.96
N LEU A 393 11.49 -24.77 -5.69
CA LEU A 393 11.92 -24.31 -7.01
C LEU A 393 10.76 -24.29 -8.01
N ALA A 394 9.92 -25.33 -8.02
CA ALA A 394 8.75 -25.40 -8.90
C ALA A 394 7.81 -24.21 -8.67
N GLY A 395 7.51 -23.91 -7.40
CA GLY A 395 6.69 -22.75 -7.03
C GLY A 395 7.30 -21.42 -7.47
N MET A 396 8.62 -21.24 -7.30
CA MET A 396 9.31 -20.03 -7.73
C MET A 396 9.27 -19.85 -9.26
N LEU A 397 9.58 -20.90 -10.03
CA LEU A 397 9.56 -20.84 -11.49
C LEU A 397 8.14 -20.57 -12.04
N GLU A 398 7.11 -21.18 -11.45
CA GLU A 398 5.73 -20.94 -11.88
C GLU A 398 5.23 -19.55 -11.49
N LEU A 399 5.53 -19.06 -10.27
CA LEU A 399 5.21 -17.69 -9.85
C LEU A 399 5.86 -16.63 -10.76
N GLY A 400 7.06 -16.91 -11.26
CA GLY A 400 7.77 -16.04 -12.21
C GLY A 400 7.08 -15.90 -13.57
N THR A 401 6.12 -16.78 -13.89
CA THR A 401 5.36 -16.77 -15.16
C THR A 401 3.95 -16.22 -15.02
N ALA A 402 3.67 -15.43 -13.98
CA ALA A 402 2.38 -14.78 -13.82
C ALA A 402 2.00 -13.95 -15.05
N TYR A 403 0.72 -13.95 -15.36
CA TYR A 403 0.15 -13.39 -16.57
C TYR A 403 -1.27 -12.92 -16.26
N LEU A 404 -1.60 -11.68 -16.64
CA LEU A 404 -2.93 -11.10 -16.47
C LEU A 404 -3.50 -10.76 -17.85
N PRO A 405 -4.48 -11.50 -18.36
CA PRO A 405 -5.11 -11.15 -19.63
C PRO A 405 -5.85 -9.81 -19.49
N VAL A 406 -5.81 -9.01 -20.56
CA VAL A 406 -6.59 -7.77 -20.66
C VAL A 406 -7.17 -7.63 -22.07
N ASN A 407 -8.25 -6.87 -22.18
CA ASN A 407 -8.86 -6.52 -23.45
C ASN A 407 -9.16 -5.01 -23.49
N SER A 408 -9.90 -4.54 -24.49
CA SER A 408 -10.34 -3.14 -24.63
C SER A 408 -10.93 -2.52 -23.35
N ASN A 409 -11.51 -3.34 -22.46
CA ASN A 409 -12.09 -2.86 -21.20
C ASN A 409 -11.04 -2.31 -20.25
N TRP A 410 -9.76 -2.67 -20.37
CA TRP A 410 -8.70 -2.09 -19.54
C TRP A 410 -8.56 -0.58 -19.77
N THR A 411 -8.49 -0.15 -21.04
CA THR A 411 -8.40 1.29 -21.38
C THR A 411 -9.66 2.02 -20.94
N ARG A 412 -10.83 1.41 -21.14
CA ARG A 412 -12.12 1.94 -20.67
C ARG A 412 -12.15 2.06 -19.15
N TYR A 413 -11.65 1.05 -18.43
CA TYR A 413 -11.58 1.03 -16.97
C TYR A 413 -10.72 2.18 -16.45
N LEU A 414 -9.52 2.37 -17.00
CA LEU A 414 -8.63 3.47 -16.62
C LEU A 414 -9.29 4.83 -16.86
N GLN A 415 -9.93 5.00 -18.01
CA GLN A 415 -10.61 6.25 -18.37
C GLN A 415 -11.80 6.53 -17.45
N LEU A 416 -12.71 5.57 -17.28
CA LEU A 416 -13.90 5.73 -16.43
C LEU A 416 -13.53 5.94 -14.95
N SER A 417 -12.52 5.22 -14.46
CA SER A 417 -12.04 5.41 -13.09
C SER A 417 -11.44 6.79 -12.88
N GLU A 418 -10.66 7.28 -13.86
CA GLU A 418 -10.11 8.62 -13.79
C GLU A 418 -11.20 9.69 -13.84
N GLN A 419 -12.17 9.55 -14.75
CA GLN A 419 -13.30 10.47 -14.88
C GLN A 419 -14.14 10.50 -13.60
N HIS A 420 -14.47 9.34 -13.04
CA HIS A 420 -15.22 9.27 -11.78
C HIS A 420 -14.42 9.88 -10.62
N TYR A 421 -13.10 9.64 -10.56
CA TYR A 421 -12.26 10.25 -9.54
C TYR A 421 -12.23 11.77 -9.67
N GLN A 422 -12.08 12.31 -10.89
CA GLN A 422 -12.10 13.74 -11.15
C GLN A 422 -13.45 14.36 -10.75
N ALA A 423 -14.57 13.77 -11.17
CA ALA A 423 -15.91 14.20 -10.78
C ALA A 423 -16.09 14.16 -9.24
N THR A 424 -15.58 13.13 -8.57
CA THR A 424 -15.61 13.04 -7.10
C THR A 424 -14.78 14.14 -6.45
N GLN A 425 -13.61 14.48 -7.00
CA GLN A 425 -12.78 15.58 -6.48
C GLN A 425 -13.43 16.95 -6.70
N GLU A 426 -14.07 17.17 -7.85
CA GLU A 426 -14.86 18.38 -8.14
C GLU A 426 -16.03 18.51 -7.16
N GLU A 427 -16.76 17.42 -6.91
CA GLU A 427 -17.86 17.40 -5.95
C GLU A 427 -17.40 17.68 -4.51
N ILE A 428 -16.30 17.05 -4.08
CA ILE A 428 -15.67 17.36 -2.78
C ILE A 428 -15.31 18.85 -2.70
N SER A 429 -14.70 19.39 -3.77
CA SER A 429 -14.24 20.78 -3.79
C SER A 429 -15.42 21.76 -3.74
N SER A 430 -16.50 21.46 -4.47
CA SER A 430 -17.75 22.23 -4.47
C SER A 430 -18.45 22.19 -3.11
N SER A 431 -18.61 21.01 -2.50
CA SER A 431 -19.21 20.88 -1.17
C SER A 431 -18.37 21.57 -0.09
N LEU A 432 -17.04 21.47 -0.15
CA LEU A 432 -16.15 22.20 0.74
C LEU A 432 -16.28 23.72 0.58
N ALA A 433 -16.39 24.20 -0.67
CA ALA A 433 -16.56 25.61 -0.93
C ALA A 433 -17.91 26.14 -0.43
N SER A 434 -18.97 25.35 -0.57
CA SER A 434 -20.29 25.62 0.00
C SER A 434 -20.23 25.73 1.54
N LEU A 435 -19.63 24.75 2.21
CA LEU A 435 -19.46 24.75 3.67
C LEU A 435 -18.64 25.95 4.17
N ALA A 436 -17.58 26.32 3.44
CA ALA A 436 -16.79 27.51 3.77
C ALA A 436 -17.61 28.80 3.62
N SER A 437 -18.42 28.90 2.56
CA SER A 437 -19.27 30.06 2.30
C SER A 437 -20.38 30.18 3.35
N GLU A 438 -21.03 29.07 3.70
CA GLU A 438 -22.03 28.97 4.76
C GLU A 438 -21.44 29.33 6.13
N ALA A 439 -20.23 28.84 6.43
CA ALA A 439 -19.53 29.18 7.66
C ALA A 439 -19.21 30.68 7.71
N CYS A 440 -18.73 31.26 6.62
CA CYS A 440 -18.42 32.69 6.55
C CYS A 440 -19.67 33.56 6.75
N SER A 441 -20.80 33.22 6.13
CA SER A 441 -22.04 34.00 6.23
C SER A 441 -22.71 33.85 7.59
N THR A 442 -22.83 32.61 8.10
CA THR A 442 -23.59 32.30 9.31
C THR A 442 -22.90 32.80 10.58
N TYR A 443 -21.57 32.72 10.61
CA TYR A 443 -20.80 33.01 11.81
C TYR A 443 -20.18 34.41 11.81
N GLY A 444 -20.08 35.06 10.66
CA GLY A 444 -19.67 36.46 10.55
C GLY A 444 -20.68 37.43 11.17
N GLU A 445 -21.95 37.05 11.27
CA GLU A 445 -22.97 37.86 11.94
C GLU A 445 -22.93 37.68 13.47
N LYS A 446 -22.80 38.79 14.20
CA LYS A 446 -22.89 38.86 15.68
C LYS A 446 -21.86 38.00 16.44
N ASP A 447 -20.65 37.83 15.89
CA ASP A 447 -19.56 37.07 16.53
C ASP A 447 -19.92 35.64 16.95
N ARG A 448 -20.85 34.99 16.23
CA ARG A 448 -21.32 33.63 16.57
C ARG A 448 -20.23 32.57 16.54
N TYR A 449 -19.13 32.78 15.79
CA TYR A 449 -17.99 31.87 15.77
C TYR A 449 -17.37 31.65 17.16
N LYS A 450 -17.49 32.61 18.08
CA LYS A 450 -17.01 32.49 19.46
C LYS A 450 -17.69 31.37 20.25
N LEU A 451 -18.86 30.90 19.79
CA LEU A 451 -19.59 29.80 20.39
C LEU A 451 -19.39 28.46 19.63
N ASP A 452 -18.59 28.44 18.57
CA ASP A 452 -18.37 27.25 17.74
C ASP A 452 -17.08 26.52 18.14
N PRO A 453 -17.15 25.28 18.66
CA PRO A 453 -15.96 24.54 19.14
C PRO A 453 -14.86 24.32 18.09
N TRP A 454 -15.15 24.47 16.80
CA TRP A 454 -14.20 24.28 15.71
C TRP A 454 -13.67 25.59 15.14
N LEU A 455 -14.50 26.62 15.02
CA LEU A 455 -14.18 27.87 14.30
C LEU A 455 -13.76 29.04 15.19
N TYR A 456 -13.84 28.90 16.52
CA TYR A 456 -13.56 29.99 17.46
C TYR A 456 -12.13 30.57 17.38
N ASP A 457 -11.14 29.74 17.06
CA ASP A 457 -9.69 30.06 17.00
C ASP A 457 -9.19 30.45 15.60
N VAL A 458 -10.10 30.61 14.64
CA VAL A 458 -9.77 30.97 13.25
C VAL A 458 -9.65 32.51 13.13
N ASP A 459 -8.80 33.02 12.23
CA ASP A 459 -8.62 34.47 12.04
C ASP A 459 -9.83 35.12 11.33
N TRP A 460 -10.81 35.55 12.13
CA TRP A 460 -12.02 36.25 11.67
C TRP A 460 -11.81 37.74 11.34
N SER A 461 -10.58 38.26 11.43
CA SER A 461 -10.33 39.69 11.15
C SER A 461 -10.55 40.04 9.68
N THR A 462 -11.10 41.23 9.41
CA THR A 462 -11.32 41.75 8.06
C THR A 462 -10.26 42.78 7.69
N ARG A 463 -9.94 42.90 6.40
CA ARG A 463 -9.00 43.94 5.92
C ARG A 463 -9.67 45.31 5.95
N SER A 464 -9.08 46.25 6.69
CA SER A 464 -9.55 47.64 6.72
C SER A 464 -9.36 48.34 5.37
N LEU A 465 -10.43 48.92 4.82
CA LEU A 465 -10.36 49.73 3.61
C LEU A 465 -9.64 51.05 3.87
N LYS A 466 -8.44 51.24 3.30
CA LYS A 466 -7.74 52.53 3.30
C LYS A 466 -8.32 53.41 2.21
N MET A 467 -9.16 54.36 2.59
CA MET A 467 -9.75 55.34 1.67
C MET A 467 -8.70 56.33 1.15
N LEU A 468 -8.93 56.90 -0.03
CA LEU A 468 -8.12 58.01 -0.53
C LEU A 468 -8.22 59.20 0.43
N LYS A 469 -7.11 59.54 1.12
CA LYS A 469 -7.00 60.78 1.91
C LYS A 469 -6.78 61.95 0.96
N LYS A 470 -7.48 63.06 1.20
CA LYS A 470 -7.22 64.32 0.51
C LYS A 470 -5.99 64.96 1.14
N ASP A 471 -4.87 64.99 0.43
CA ASP A 471 -3.84 66.01 0.63
C ASP A 471 -3.49 66.60 -0.73
N ARG A 472 -4.09 67.76 -1.03
CA ARG A 472 -3.46 68.75 -1.89
C ARG A 472 -3.22 69.98 -1.02
N LYS A 473 -2.15 69.93 -0.23
CA LYS A 473 -1.34 71.11 0.07
C LYS A 473 0.01 70.86 -0.59
N GLY A 474 0.30 71.66 -1.62
CA GLY A 474 1.60 71.74 -2.27
C GLY A 474 1.89 70.64 -3.29
N LEU A 475 1.46 70.84 -4.53
CA LEU A 475 2.18 70.32 -5.69
C LEU A 475 2.25 71.48 -6.68
N GLU A 476 3.47 72.00 -6.83
CA GLU A 476 3.86 72.94 -7.87
C GLU A 476 3.47 72.39 -9.24
N GLU A 477 3.04 73.29 -10.10
CA GLU A 477 2.73 73.07 -11.50
C GLU A 477 3.91 72.40 -12.19
N ASN A 478 3.65 71.25 -12.84
CA ASN A 478 4.17 71.00 -14.17
C ASN A 478 3.41 69.86 -14.88
N GLU A 479 2.81 70.26 -16.00
CA GLU A 479 2.57 69.57 -17.27
C GLU A 479 1.57 68.41 -17.42
N SER A 480 0.53 68.76 -18.19
CA SER A 480 -0.06 68.03 -19.32
C SER A 480 -0.94 66.80 -19.05
N SER A 481 -2.25 67.03 -19.05
CA SER A 481 -3.28 66.06 -19.47
C SER A 481 -4.51 66.83 -19.99
N PRO A 482 -5.22 66.31 -21.01
CA PRO A 482 -6.09 67.10 -21.86
C PRO A 482 -7.41 67.50 -21.17
N GLU A 483 -7.81 68.75 -21.36
CA GLU A 483 -9.11 69.31 -20.96
C GLU A 483 -10.25 68.58 -21.69
N ASN A 484 -10.82 67.56 -21.05
CA ASN A 484 -12.17 67.11 -21.38
C ASN A 484 -13.15 67.81 -20.44
N ASP A 485 -13.74 68.89 -20.95
CA ASP A 485 -14.71 69.75 -20.29
C ASP A 485 -16.09 69.06 -20.23
N TYR A 486 -16.22 68.03 -19.39
CA TYR A 486 -17.52 67.47 -19.05
C TYR A 486 -18.22 68.38 -18.03
N GLN A 487 -18.89 69.43 -18.53
CA GLN A 487 -19.74 70.36 -17.75
C GLN A 487 -21.09 69.74 -17.33
N ASP A 488 -21.25 68.43 -17.46
CA ASP A 488 -22.43 67.74 -16.94
C ASP A 488 -22.36 67.71 -15.41
N PRO A 489 -23.31 68.35 -14.69
CA PRO A 489 -23.34 68.35 -13.23
C PRO A 489 -23.44 66.94 -12.63
N ILE A 490 -23.92 65.95 -13.39
CA ILE A 490 -23.93 64.54 -12.99
C ILE A 490 -22.50 63.99 -12.99
N ILE A 491 -21.70 64.27 -14.02
CA ILE A 491 -20.32 63.79 -14.14
C ILE A 491 -19.44 64.45 -13.07
N GLN A 492 -19.59 65.74 -12.79
CA GLN A 492 -18.89 66.38 -11.67
C GLN A 492 -19.30 65.80 -10.31
N ASN A 493 -20.59 65.49 -10.11
CA ASN A 493 -21.03 64.82 -8.89
C ASN A 493 -20.41 63.42 -8.75
N VAL A 494 -20.32 62.64 -9.83
CA VAL A 494 -19.65 61.33 -9.85
C VAL A 494 -18.14 61.46 -9.61
N LEU A 495 -17.46 62.42 -10.23
CA LEU A 495 -16.03 62.69 -9.97
C LEU A 495 -15.78 63.13 -8.53
N ASN A 496 -16.70 63.88 -7.92
CA ASN A 496 -16.64 64.24 -6.50
C ASN A 496 -16.81 63.02 -5.57
N THR A 497 -17.45 61.93 -6.03
CA THR A 497 -17.49 60.66 -5.30
C THR A 497 -16.19 59.85 -5.34
N SER A 498 -15.17 60.27 -6.10
CA SER A 498 -13.85 59.62 -6.12
C SER A 498 -13.19 59.49 -4.74
N ARG A 499 -13.51 60.40 -3.80
CA ARG A 499 -13.06 60.33 -2.40
C ARG A 499 -13.61 59.11 -1.64
N ARG A 500 -14.68 58.51 -2.14
CA ARG A 500 -15.31 57.28 -1.63
C ARG A 500 -14.72 56.03 -2.26
N LEU A 501 -13.72 56.15 -3.12
CA LEU A 501 -13.00 55.00 -3.67
C LEU A 501 -11.84 54.59 -2.74
N PRO A 502 -11.62 53.29 -2.53
CA PRO A 502 -10.47 52.80 -1.78
C PRO A 502 -9.15 53.07 -2.52
N LYS A 503 -8.09 53.43 -1.80
CA LYS A 503 -6.74 53.71 -2.35
C LYS A 503 -6.15 52.52 -3.10
N LYS A 504 -6.49 51.31 -2.67
CA LYS A 504 -6.23 50.04 -3.34
C LYS A 504 -7.41 49.14 -3.02
N VAL A 505 -8.05 48.55 -4.03
CA VAL A 505 -9.10 47.55 -3.81
C VAL A 505 -8.43 46.32 -3.18
N PRO A 506 -8.71 45.98 -1.91
CA PRO A 506 -8.16 44.77 -1.33
C PRO A 506 -8.83 43.55 -1.98
N HIS A 507 -8.09 42.45 -2.07
CA HIS A 507 -8.65 41.16 -2.44
C HIS A 507 -9.71 40.77 -1.39
N MET A 508 -10.88 40.34 -1.88
CA MET A 508 -12.15 40.10 -1.16
C MET A 508 -12.43 41.07 0.01
N PRO A 509 -12.87 42.32 -0.26
CA PRO A 509 -13.18 43.28 0.81
C PRO A 509 -14.36 42.79 1.66
N GLY A 510 -14.21 42.85 2.99
CA GLY A 510 -15.28 42.58 3.95
C GLY A 510 -15.44 41.13 4.39
N VAL A 511 -14.68 40.19 3.81
CA VAL A 511 -14.63 38.80 4.30
C VAL A 511 -13.47 38.60 5.31
N PRO A 512 -13.57 37.60 6.19
CA PRO A 512 -12.49 37.18 7.07
C PRO A 512 -11.21 36.77 6.34
N ARG A 513 -10.04 37.00 6.95
CA ARG A 513 -8.75 36.61 6.38
C ARG A 513 -8.64 35.13 6.03
N TRP A 514 -9.13 34.25 6.90
CA TRP A 514 -9.08 32.81 6.63
C TRP A 514 -9.83 32.44 5.35
N TYR A 515 -10.91 33.15 5.02
CA TYR A 515 -11.73 32.91 3.83
C TYR A 515 -11.09 33.54 2.59
N ASP A 516 -10.57 34.77 2.73
CA ASP A 516 -9.81 35.47 1.69
C ASP A 516 -8.64 34.62 1.16
N GLU A 517 -7.90 33.95 2.06
CA GLU A 517 -6.81 33.04 1.72
C GLU A 517 -7.22 31.80 0.90
N LEU A 518 -8.52 31.46 0.88
CA LEU A 518 -9.06 30.34 0.12
C LEU A 518 -9.55 30.76 -1.26
N CYS A 519 -9.69 32.05 -1.54
CA CYS A 519 -10.14 32.58 -2.82
C CYS A 519 -8.94 32.87 -3.74
N PRO A 520 -8.98 32.47 -5.02
CA PRO A 520 -7.96 32.85 -5.99
C PRO A 520 -8.04 34.36 -6.30
N LYS A 521 -6.95 34.93 -6.81
CA LYS A 521 -6.91 36.35 -7.22
C LYS A 521 -7.45 36.47 -8.64
N ILE A 522 -8.18 37.55 -8.93
CA ILE A 522 -8.75 37.82 -10.26
C ILE A 522 -7.67 37.84 -11.37
N SER A 523 -6.40 38.07 -11.01
CA SER A 523 -5.26 38.04 -11.92
C SER A 523 -4.76 36.64 -12.30
N ASP A 524 -5.26 35.57 -11.65
CA ASP A 524 -4.78 34.21 -11.87
C ASP A 524 -5.43 33.63 -13.15
N GLU A 525 -4.66 32.89 -13.97
CA GLU A 525 -5.16 32.33 -15.25
C GLU A 525 -6.36 31.37 -15.07
N ASP A 526 -6.35 30.60 -13.98
CA ASP A 526 -7.41 29.66 -13.60
C ASP A 526 -8.38 30.26 -12.56
N TRP A 527 -8.64 31.58 -12.62
CA TRP A 527 -9.51 32.23 -11.63
C TRP A 527 -10.93 31.68 -11.65
N MET A 528 -11.42 31.32 -10.46
CA MET A 528 -12.81 30.93 -10.23
C MET A 528 -13.36 31.63 -8.99
N SER A 529 -14.66 31.94 -9.02
CA SER A 529 -15.33 32.59 -7.89
C SER A 529 -15.43 31.66 -6.67
N GLY A 530 -15.23 32.21 -5.47
CA GLY A 530 -15.38 31.50 -4.21
C GLY A 530 -14.09 30.86 -3.66
N PRO A 531 -14.18 30.08 -2.57
CA PRO A 531 -13.03 29.55 -1.83
C PRO A 531 -12.50 28.25 -2.46
N VAL A 532 -12.11 28.31 -3.73
CA VAL A 532 -11.73 27.16 -4.56
C VAL A 532 -10.38 26.54 -4.17
N LEU A 533 -9.50 27.28 -3.48
CA LEU A 533 -8.19 26.78 -3.03
C LEU A 533 -8.28 25.85 -1.81
N LEU A 534 -9.51 25.58 -1.34
CA LEU A 534 -9.78 24.69 -0.21
C LEU A 534 -9.59 23.23 -0.63
N THR A 535 -8.79 22.49 0.15
CA THR A 535 -8.53 21.07 -0.10
C THR A 535 -8.59 20.28 1.21
N LEU A 536 -8.71 18.95 1.11
CA LEU A 536 -8.68 18.05 2.29
C LEU A 536 -7.37 18.09 3.08
N ALA A 537 -6.30 18.71 2.54
CA ALA A 537 -5.01 18.85 3.20
C ALA A 537 -4.90 20.12 4.06
N LYS A 538 -5.79 21.12 3.85
CA LYS A 538 -5.77 22.37 4.61
C LYS A 538 -6.22 22.13 6.05
N ARG A 539 -5.56 22.80 7.01
CA ARG A 539 -5.86 22.67 8.45
C ARG A 539 -7.28 23.14 8.83
N ILE A 540 -7.87 24.04 8.05
CA ILE A 540 -9.23 24.52 8.28
C ILE A 540 -10.30 23.49 7.87
N THR A 541 -9.97 22.55 6.99
CA THR A 541 -10.94 21.59 6.45
C THR A 541 -11.56 20.68 7.51
N PRO A 542 -10.79 20.05 8.44
CA PRO A 542 -11.37 19.32 9.56
C PRO A 542 -12.30 20.15 10.47
N LYS A 543 -12.06 21.47 10.58
CA LYS A 543 -12.90 22.39 11.34
C LYS A 543 -14.21 22.70 10.61
N LEU A 544 -14.15 22.98 9.30
CA LEU A 544 -15.34 23.21 8.45
C LEU A 544 -16.24 21.97 8.36
N LEU A 545 -15.64 20.77 8.34
CA LEU A 545 -16.37 19.51 8.40
C LEU A 545 -16.88 19.16 9.81
N LYS A 546 -16.57 19.97 10.82
CA LYS A 546 -16.90 19.74 12.23
C LYS A 546 -16.60 18.31 12.68
N LEU A 547 -15.39 17.86 12.41
CA LEU A 547 -15.00 16.48 12.72
C LEU A 547 -14.98 16.23 14.23
N THR A 548 -15.42 15.04 14.60
CA THR A 548 -15.42 14.53 15.97
C THR A 548 -14.70 13.20 16.06
N TRP A 549 -14.11 12.93 17.23
CA TRP A 549 -13.56 11.63 17.61
C TRP A 549 -14.41 11.06 18.76
N ASP A 550 -15.10 9.95 18.51
CA ASP A 550 -16.05 9.33 19.45
C ASP A 550 -17.07 10.36 20.02
N GLY A 551 -17.53 11.29 19.17
CA GLY A 551 -18.47 12.36 19.52
C GLY A 551 -17.84 13.62 20.12
N TYR A 552 -16.53 13.63 20.39
CA TYR A 552 -15.82 14.80 20.92
C TYR A 552 -15.21 15.66 19.80
N PRO A 553 -15.32 17.00 19.84
CA PRO A 553 -14.81 17.87 18.78
C PRO A 553 -13.29 17.79 18.62
N LEU A 554 -12.82 17.69 17.38
CA LEU A 554 -11.40 17.76 17.07
C LEU A 554 -10.81 19.13 17.38
N TYR A 555 -9.59 19.13 17.89
CA TYR A 555 -8.84 20.32 18.24
C TYR A 555 -7.39 20.20 17.77
N PHE A 556 -6.82 21.30 17.26
CA PHE A 556 -5.45 21.33 16.75
C PHE A 556 -4.56 22.18 17.65
N THR A 557 -3.38 21.67 17.98
CA THR A 557 -2.34 22.42 18.69
C THR A 557 -1.06 22.42 17.87
N GLU A 558 -0.32 23.52 17.86
CA GLU A 558 0.94 23.59 17.11
C GLU A 558 1.99 22.58 17.62
N LYS A 559 2.01 22.36 18.94
CA LYS A 559 2.98 21.48 19.60
C LYS A 559 2.63 19.99 19.49
N HIS A 560 1.35 19.63 19.53
CA HIS A 560 0.90 18.22 19.62
C HIS A 560 0.08 17.74 18.42
N GLY A 561 -0.20 18.62 17.45
CA GLY A 561 -0.98 18.31 16.26
C GLY A 561 -2.47 18.14 16.58
N TRP A 562 -3.15 17.31 15.78
CA TRP A 562 -4.57 17.02 15.96
C TRP A 562 -4.84 16.09 17.15
N GLY A 563 -5.87 16.45 17.90
CA GLY A 563 -6.46 15.70 18.99
C GLY A 563 -7.94 16.02 19.11
N TYR A 564 -8.53 15.76 20.27
CA TYR A 564 -9.92 16.07 20.57
C TYR A 564 -10.06 16.52 22.03
N VAL A 565 -11.12 17.27 22.31
CA VAL A 565 -11.39 17.85 23.63
C VAL A 565 -12.49 17.06 24.33
N VAL A 566 -12.17 16.53 25.50
CA VAL A 566 -13.11 15.83 26.38
C VAL A 566 -13.48 16.78 27.51
N PRO A 567 -14.74 17.26 27.60
CA PRO A 567 -15.19 18.12 28.69
C PRO A 567 -15.20 17.37 30.04
N ASP A 568 -14.83 18.07 31.10
CA ASP A 568 -15.02 17.60 32.47
C ASP A 568 -16.52 17.61 32.82
N LYS A 569 -16.99 16.48 33.34
CA LYS A 569 -18.40 16.28 33.73
C LYS A 569 -18.78 17.13 34.92
N ASP A 570 -17.83 17.35 35.82
CA ASP A 570 -18.05 17.97 37.11
C ASP A 570 -17.67 19.46 37.10
N PHE A 571 -17.20 19.99 35.97
CA PHE A 571 -16.83 21.39 35.83
C PHE A 571 -18.07 22.29 35.78
N GLN A 572 -18.15 23.20 36.74
CA GLN A 572 -19.18 24.22 36.87
C GLN A 572 -18.58 25.56 36.41
N GLU A 573 -19.04 26.09 35.26
CA GLU A 573 -18.61 27.41 34.75
C GLU A 573 -18.94 28.55 35.73
N GLU A 574 -19.82 28.30 36.70
CA GLU A 574 -20.24 29.22 37.75
C GLU A 574 -19.16 29.44 38.84
N GLU A 575 -18.19 28.52 38.96
CA GLU A 575 -17.08 28.58 39.92
C GLU A 575 -15.89 29.43 39.42
N LEU A 576 -15.89 29.82 38.13
CA LEU A 576 -14.88 30.70 37.54
C LEU A 576 -15.16 32.17 37.90
N GLY A 577 -14.10 32.93 38.18
CA GLY A 577 -14.21 34.39 38.36
C GLY A 577 -14.67 35.09 37.08
N ASP A 578 -15.25 36.29 37.18
CA ASP A 578 -15.73 37.05 36.01
C ASP A 578 -14.60 37.35 34.99
N GLU A 579 -13.36 37.55 35.46
CA GLU A 579 -12.18 37.69 34.61
C GLU A 579 -11.80 36.37 33.90
N GLU A 580 -11.90 35.22 34.59
CA GLU A 580 -11.63 33.90 34.00
C GLU A 580 -12.73 33.45 33.02
N ARG A 581 -13.95 33.98 33.18
CA ARG A 581 -15.08 33.77 32.25
C ARG A 581 -14.93 34.58 30.96
N ASP A 582 -14.40 35.80 31.03
CA ASP A 582 -14.05 36.58 29.83
C ASP A 582 -12.80 36.00 29.12
N ASP A 583 -11.91 35.34 29.87
CA ASP A 583 -10.72 34.63 29.37
C ASP A 583 -10.99 33.17 28.93
N LEU A 584 -12.24 32.71 28.87
CA LEU A 584 -12.59 31.36 28.43
C LEU A 584 -12.32 31.21 26.92
N ILE A 585 -11.11 30.76 26.59
CA ILE A 585 -10.62 30.68 25.20
C ILE A 585 -11.43 29.68 24.37
N TYR A 586 -11.97 28.60 24.96
CA TYR A 586 -12.62 27.50 24.24
C TYR A 586 -14.13 27.37 24.54
N PRO A 587 -15.02 27.16 23.54
CA PRO A 587 -16.49 27.03 23.73
C PRO A 587 -16.91 25.70 24.38
N LEU A 588 -16.59 25.56 25.66
CA LEU A 588 -16.65 24.28 26.36
C LEU A 588 -18.08 23.78 26.57
N ARG A 589 -19.02 24.68 26.90
CA ARG A 589 -20.45 24.37 27.01
C ARG A 589 -21.01 23.75 25.73
N GLN A 590 -20.71 24.34 24.58
CA GLN A 590 -21.19 23.83 23.28
C GLN A 590 -20.53 22.50 22.92
N ALA A 591 -19.24 22.32 23.21
CA ALA A 591 -18.56 21.03 23.05
C ALA A 591 -19.18 19.94 23.93
N ARG A 592 -19.58 20.29 25.16
CA ARG A 592 -20.24 19.42 26.12
C ARG A 592 -21.62 18.99 25.66
N ASP A 593 -22.44 19.96 25.25
CA ASP A 593 -23.79 19.70 24.73
C ASP A 593 -23.73 18.83 23.46
N LEU A 594 -22.72 19.01 22.62
CA LEU A 594 -22.49 18.17 21.44
C LEU A 594 -22.18 16.72 21.82
N ALA A 595 -21.23 16.50 22.73
CA ALA A 595 -20.78 15.17 23.13
C ALA A 595 -21.89 14.37 23.85
N TYR A 596 -22.76 15.03 24.62
CA TYR A 596 -23.84 14.35 25.35
C TYR A 596 -25.12 14.13 24.56
N ASN A 597 -25.36 14.91 23.51
CA ASN A 597 -26.57 14.78 22.68
C ASN A 597 -26.37 13.89 21.44
N GLN A 598 -25.15 13.44 21.14
CA GLN A 598 -24.91 12.45 20.07
C GLN A 598 -25.08 11.02 20.59
N PRO A 599 -25.80 10.13 19.88
CA PRO A 599 -25.89 8.72 20.25
C PRO A 599 -24.52 8.05 20.07
N LEU A 600 -23.80 7.84 21.18
CA LEU A 600 -22.55 7.08 21.23
C LEU A 600 -22.81 5.65 20.72
N LYS A 601 -22.40 5.33 19.48
CA LYS A 601 -22.57 3.99 18.89
C LYS A 601 -21.76 2.88 19.57
N TYR A 602 -20.85 3.22 20.47
CA TYR A 602 -20.01 2.28 21.21
C TYR A 602 -19.93 2.67 22.69
N GLN A 603 -21.04 2.53 23.42
CA GLN A 603 -20.87 2.06 24.80
C GLN A 603 -20.44 0.59 24.69
N LYS A 604 -19.13 0.33 24.90
CA LYS A 604 -18.81 -0.93 25.57
C LYS A 604 -19.68 -0.94 26.81
N GLU A 605 -20.43 -2.02 27.02
CA GLU A 605 -21.10 -2.32 28.27
C GLU A 605 -20.05 -2.32 29.39
N THR A 606 -19.66 -1.15 29.90
CA THR A 606 -19.16 -1.01 31.25
C THR A 606 -20.39 -1.21 32.10
N SER A 607 -20.61 -2.50 32.38
CA SER A 607 -21.18 -3.01 33.63
C SER A 607 -21.61 -1.89 34.56
N THR A 608 -22.92 -1.77 34.74
CA THR A 608 -23.48 -1.37 36.03
C THR A 608 -22.62 -2.04 37.12
N LEU A 609 -21.88 -1.23 37.87
CA LEU A 609 -21.08 -1.72 39.00
C LEU A 609 -22.02 -2.54 39.89
N PRO A 610 -21.88 -3.86 39.97
CA PRO A 610 -22.62 -4.64 40.93
C PRO A 610 -21.94 -4.38 42.27
N TYR A 611 -22.76 -4.12 43.29
CA TYR A 611 -22.40 -4.11 44.70
C TYR A 611 -21.73 -2.85 45.23
N GLU A 612 -22.20 -2.39 46.39
CA GLU A 612 -21.51 -1.45 47.27
C GLU A 612 -20.04 -1.85 47.40
N VAL A 613 -19.15 -1.07 46.79
CA VAL A 613 -17.71 -1.32 46.85
C VAL A 613 -17.26 -0.98 48.27
N ASN A 614 -17.00 -2.01 49.07
CA ASN A 614 -16.34 -1.84 50.36
C ASN A 614 -14.87 -1.45 50.13
N PHE A 615 -14.61 -0.15 50.12
CA PHE A 615 -13.31 0.45 49.81
C PHE A 615 -12.18 -0.07 50.70
N ASP A 616 -12.47 -0.43 51.95
CA ASP A 616 -11.45 -0.93 52.88
C ASP A 616 -10.93 -2.31 52.44
N LYS A 617 -11.78 -3.15 51.84
CA LYS A 617 -11.41 -4.46 51.29
C LYS A 617 -10.54 -4.36 50.03
N LEU A 618 -10.71 -3.30 49.23
CA LEU A 618 -9.96 -3.07 47.98
C LEU A 618 -8.55 -2.50 48.27
N ILE A 619 -8.42 -1.73 49.35
CA ILE A 619 -7.14 -1.20 49.85
C ILE A 619 -6.26 -2.36 50.34
N ASP A 620 -6.83 -3.27 51.15
CA ASP A 620 -6.09 -4.41 51.71
C ASP A 620 -5.64 -5.41 50.62
N GLN A 621 -6.47 -5.68 49.61
CA GLN A 621 -6.14 -6.62 48.53
C GLN A 621 -5.06 -6.11 47.56
N ASN A 622 -4.89 -4.79 47.41
CA ASN A 622 -3.90 -4.20 46.50
C ASN A 622 -2.53 -3.97 47.15
N LEU A 623 -2.47 -3.89 48.49
CA LEU A 623 -1.21 -3.83 49.24
C LEU A 623 -0.40 -5.14 49.11
N GLU A 624 -1.05 -6.27 48.87
CA GLU A 624 -0.39 -7.58 48.72
C GLU A 624 0.12 -7.86 47.29
N LYS A 625 -0.32 -7.13 46.26
CA LYS A 625 -0.16 -7.53 44.85
C LYS A 625 0.83 -6.73 43.99
N HIS A 626 1.40 -5.61 44.44
CA HIS A 626 2.23 -4.76 43.57
C HIS A 626 3.64 -4.46 44.10
N SER A 627 4.64 -4.80 43.28
CA SER A 627 6.08 -4.48 43.39
C SER A 627 6.41 -3.00 43.09
N ILE A 628 5.68 -2.05 43.69
CA ILE A 628 6.00 -0.61 43.66
C ILE A 628 6.78 -0.25 44.95
N PRO A 629 7.78 0.66 44.95
CA PRO A 629 8.55 1.00 46.14
C PRO A 629 7.66 1.36 47.34
N TYR A 630 7.72 0.50 48.36
CA TYR A 630 6.85 0.43 49.55
C TYR A 630 6.62 1.76 50.28
N GLN A 631 7.55 2.72 50.17
CA GLN A 631 7.47 3.99 50.91
C GLN A 631 6.56 5.05 50.28
N LYS A 632 6.40 5.11 48.95
CA LYS A 632 5.51 6.08 48.29
C LYS A 632 4.04 5.64 48.27
N SER A 633 3.78 4.34 48.21
CA SER A 633 2.41 3.79 48.25
C SER A 633 1.81 3.89 49.65
N LYS A 634 2.60 3.63 50.70
CA LYS A 634 2.11 3.65 52.09
C LYS A 634 1.51 5.01 52.49
N ALA A 635 2.19 6.12 52.20
CA ALA A 635 1.70 7.47 52.49
C ALA A 635 0.39 7.81 51.76
N MET A 636 0.25 7.37 50.50
CA MET A 636 -0.96 7.56 49.70
C MET A 636 -2.14 6.75 50.28
N TRP A 637 -1.91 5.50 50.70
CA TRP A 637 -2.94 4.66 51.31
C TRP A 637 -3.30 5.09 52.74
N GLU A 638 -2.35 5.63 53.51
CA GLU A 638 -2.63 6.28 54.80
C GLU A 638 -3.53 7.51 54.64
N GLN A 639 -3.27 8.34 53.61
CA GLN A 639 -4.12 9.48 53.27
C GLN A 639 -5.53 9.05 52.87
N LEU A 640 -5.66 7.96 52.11
CA LEU A 640 -6.97 7.42 51.73
C LEU A 640 -7.78 6.95 52.94
N ARG A 641 -7.15 6.38 53.98
CA ARG A 641 -7.86 5.92 55.20
C ARG A 641 -8.57 7.04 55.96
N VAL A 642 -8.00 8.24 55.94
CA VAL A 642 -8.54 9.41 56.66
C VAL A 642 -9.50 10.27 55.82
N MET A 643 -9.67 9.95 54.53
CA MET A 643 -10.63 10.63 53.66
C MET A 643 -12.07 10.17 53.93
N SER A 644 -13.01 11.12 53.88
CA SER A 644 -14.44 10.79 53.93
C SER A 644 -14.87 9.93 52.73
N PRO A 645 -15.99 9.20 52.80
CA PRO A 645 -16.51 8.43 51.67
C PRO A 645 -16.64 9.26 50.38
N HIS A 646 -17.08 10.51 50.50
CA HIS A 646 -17.19 11.46 49.39
C HIS A 646 -15.81 11.89 48.83
N GLN A 647 -14.82 12.11 49.70
CA GLN A 647 -13.44 12.42 49.29
C GLN A 647 -12.74 11.23 48.63
N LYS A 648 -12.98 10.00 49.13
CA LYS A 648 -12.52 8.76 48.50
C LYS A 648 -13.14 8.59 47.11
N GLU A 649 -14.44 8.87 46.98
CA GLU A 649 -15.15 8.83 45.70
C GLU A 649 -14.56 9.84 44.68
N LEU A 650 -14.31 11.09 45.12
CA LEU A 650 -13.62 12.11 44.30
C LEU A 650 -12.19 11.71 43.94
N PHE A 651 -11.45 11.09 44.86
CA PHE A 651 -10.07 10.64 44.65
C PHE A 651 -9.98 9.50 43.63
N PHE A 652 -10.92 8.55 43.64
CA PHE A 652 -10.96 7.45 42.65
C PHE A 652 -11.55 7.87 41.29
N LYS A 653 -12.28 9.01 41.21
CA LYS A 653 -12.82 9.56 39.95
C LYS A 653 -11.75 10.19 39.04
N LYS A 654 -10.62 10.67 39.60
CA LYS A 654 -9.48 11.24 38.85
C LYS A 654 -8.23 10.38 39.06
N ILE A 655 -7.88 9.55 38.07
CA ILE A 655 -6.69 8.69 38.17
C ILE A 655 -5.46 9.56 37.96
N ARG A 656 -4.52 9.56 38.93
CA ARG A 656 -3.22 10.22 38.76
C ARG A 656 -2.23 9.28 38.10
N ASN A 657 -1.75 9.64 36.92
CA ASN A 657 -0.65 8.95 36.27
C ASN A 657 0.66 9.12 37.09
N PRO A 658 1.66 8.23 36.90
CA PRO A 658 2.97 8.32 37.59
C PRO A 658 3.71 9.64 37.35
N ASP A 659 3.39 10.33 36.26
CA ASP A 659 3.94 11.64 35.94
C ASP A 659 3.20 12.80 36.63
N GLY A 660 2.08 12.55 37.30
CA GLY A 660 1.26 13.54 38.00
C GLY A 660 0.13 14.16 37.16
N THR A 661 -0.14 13.67 35.93
CA THR A 661 -1.36 14.07 35.19
C THR A 661 -2.61 13.45 35.80
N GLU A 662 -3.68 14.25 35.90
CA GLU A 662 -5.02 13.78 36.25
C GLU A 662 -5.74 13.33 34.99
N VAL A 663 -6.25 12.10 34.99
CA VAL A 663 -6.98 11.50 33.88
C VAL A 663 -8.43 11.25 34.31
N PRO A 664 -9.43 11.60 33.47
CA PRO A 664 -10.80 11.18 33.71
C PRO A 664 -10.90 9.65 33.75
N SER A 665 -11.40 9.09 34.84
CA SER A 665 -11.54 7.63 35.02
C SER A 665 -12.46 6.95 34.00
N TRP A 666 -13.34 7.71 33.34
CA TRP A 666 -14.32 7.22 32.38
C TRP A 666 -13.87 7.30 30.91
N HIS A 667 -12.72 7.91 30.61
CA HIS A 667 -12.24 8.08 29.24
C HIS A 667 -10.85 7.47 29.04
N SER A 668 -10.65 6.80 27.91
CA SER A 668 -9.37 6.17 27.55
C SER A 668 -8.87 6.75 26.23
N GLY A 669 -7.65 7.28 26.20
CA GLY A 669 -7.06 7.88 25.00
C GLY A 669 -5.58 8.22 25.17
N VAL A 670 -4.95 8.77 24.12
CA VAL A 670 -3.53 9.19 24.16
C VAL A 670 -3.42 10.56 24.81
N GLY A 671 -3.40 10.57 26.15
CA GLY A 671 -3.42 11.80 26.95
C GLY A 671 -4.05 11.56 28.33
N PRO A 672 -4.43 12.62 29.06
CA PRO A 672 -4.38 14.03 28.69
C PRO A 672 -2.95 14.58 28.56
N VAL A 673 -2.73 15.49 27.62
CA VAL A 673 -1.41 16.07 27.36
C VAL A 673 -1.14 17.25 28.29
N LYS A 674 0.01 17.24 28.99
CA LYS A 674 0.45 18.36 29.82
C LYS A 674 0.76 19.61 29.00
N GLY A 675 0.32 20.76 29.51
CA GLY A 675 0.65 22.07 28.94
C GLY A 675 -0.31 22.57 27.86
N VAL A 676 -1.42 21.85 27.61
CA VAL A 676 -2.57 22.36 26.86
C VAL A 676 -3.64 22.73 27.88
N HIS A 677 -3.79 24.03 28.16
CA HIS A 677 -4.76 24.51 29.15
C HIS A 677 -6.09 24.81 28.45
N ILE A 678 -7.08 23.96 28.71
CA ILE A 678 -8.48 24.19 28.33
C ILE A 678 -9.27 24.18 29.65
N PRO A 679 -9.70 25.34 30.17
CA PRO A 679 -10.46 25.40 31.42
C PRO A 679 -11.67 24.46 31.35
N GLY A 680 -11.76 23.50 32.27
CA GLY A 680 -12.86 22.51 32.29
C GLY A 680 -12.80 21.41 31.24
N GLY A 681 -11.71 21.27 30.47
CA GLY A 681 -11.58 20.23 29.44
C GLY A 681 -10.19 19.60 29.35
N TRP A 682 -10.15 18.37 28.84
CA TRP A 682 -8.90 17.63 28.62
C TRP A 682 -8.62 17.43 27.14
N PHE A 683 -7.38 17.69 26.73
CA PHE A 683 -6.91 17.42 25.37
C PHE A 683 -6.26 16.04 25.26
N PHE A 684 -6.78 15.22 24.36
CA PHE A 684 -6.22 13.91 23.99
C PHE A 684 -5.75 13.94 22.54
N LYS A 685 -4.56 13.38 22.28
CA LYS A 685 -4.03 13.26 20.91
C LYS A 685 -4.80 12.20 20.13
N LEU A 686 -4.90 12.42 18.82
CA LEU A 686 -5.28 11.34 17.92
C LEU A 686 -4.19 10.25 17.89
N PRO A 687 -4.57 8.97 17.82
CA PRO A 687 -3.61 7.87 17.74
C PRO A 687 -2.84 7.95 16.41
N HIS A 688 -1.53 7.70 16.46
CA HIS A 688 -0.66 7.74 15.29
C HIS A 688 -0.07 6.35 15.03
N GLN A 689 -0.05 5.88 13.77
CA GLN A 689 0.45 4.53 13.43
C GLN A 689 1.90 4.27 13.88
N GLY A 690 2.74 5.30 13.83
CA GLY A 690 4.12 5.27 14.32
C GLY A 690 4.28 5.28 15.86
N GLY A 691 3.18 5.30 16.62
CA GLY A 691 3.13 5.34 18.08
C GLY A 691 2.72 6.70 18.65
N ASP A 692 2.22 6.67 19.89
CA ASP A 692 1.54 7.75 20.64
C ASP A 692 2.33 9.06 20.79
N HIS A 693 3.65 9.00 20.70
CA HIS A 693 4.51 10.19 20.79
C HIS A 693 4.47 11.06 19.52
N ASN A 694 4.15 10.48 18.36
CA ASN A 694 4.09 11.22 17.10
C ASN A 694 2.80 12.04 16.99
N ASN A 695 2.85 13.15 16.26
CA ASN A 695 1.71 14.04 16.07
C ASN A 695 0.97 13.70 14.79
N VAL A 696 -0.36 13.79 14.82
CA VAL A 696 -1.19 13.66 13.63
C VAL A 696 -1.29 15.02 12.94
N GLY A 697 -0.85 15.09 11.68
CA GLY A 697 -0.88 16.32 10.88
C GLY A 697 -2.18 16.51 10.10
N ASN A 698 -2.77 15.42 9.60
CA ASN A 698 -4.03 15.45 8.86
C ASN A 698 -4.94 14.28 9.32
N PRO A 699 -6.10 14.54 9.94
CA PRO A 699 -7.04 13.51 10.38
C PRO A 699 -7.82 12.88 9.22
N LEU A 700 -7.70 13.40 8.00
CA LEU A 700 -8.27 12.85 6.76
C LEU A 700 -7.23 12.05 5.95
N SER A 701 -6.12 11.67 6.58
CA SER A 701 -5.10 10.83 5.93
C SER A 701 -5.58 9.37 5.78
N LYS A 702 -4.85 8.60 4.99
CA LYS A 702 -5.12 7.17 4.76
C LYS A 702 -5.25 6.37 6.06
N ASP A 703 -4.51 6.77 7.09
CA ASP A 703 -4.44 6.06 8.36
C ASP A 703 -5.75 6.10 9.15
N PHE A 704 -6.60 7.09 8.87
CA PHE A 704 -7.87 7.32 9.55
C PHE A 704 -9.08 6.77 8.80
N LEU A 705 -8.92 6.18 7.62
CA LEU A 705 -10.03 5.64 6.83
C LEU A 705 -10.83 4.58 7.59
N ALA A 706 -10.16 3.71 8.36
CA ALA A 706 -10.84 2.71 9.18
C ALA A 706 -11.64 3.35 10.33
N HIS A 707 -11.18 4.49 10.85
CA HIS A 707 -11.89 5.25 11.88
C HIS A 707 -13.10 6.01 11.31
N ILE A 708 -13.05 6.39 10.03
CA ILE A 708 -14.22 6.95 9.34
C ILE A 708 -15.26 5.85 9.08
N GLU A 709 -14.82 4.68 8.60
CA GLU A 709 -15.68 3.53 8.30
C GLU A 709 -16.40 2.99 9.54
N ASN A 710 -15.69 2.86 10.68
CA ASN A 710 -16.28 2.37 11.93
C ASN A 710 -17.07 3.45 12.72
N GLY A 711 -17.05 4.70 12.26
CA GLY A 711 -17.77 5.82 12.88
C GLY A 711 -17.07 6.47 14.07
N THR A 712 -15.84 6.08 14.43
CA THR A 712 -15.03 6.75 15.46
C THR A 712 -14.68 8.19 15.03
N LEU A 713 -14.36 8.41 13.75
CA LEU A 713 -14.10 9.73 13.18
C LEU A 713 -15.26 10.11 12.25
N CYS A 714 -16.11 11.04 12.67
CA CYS A 714 -17.29 11.45 11.88
C CYS A 714 -17.50 12.96 11.90
N SER A 715 -18.37 13.45 11.02
CA SER A 715 -18.78 14.86 10.97
C SER A 715 -19.98 15.09 11.90
N ALA A 716 -19.91 16.12 12.74
CA ALA A 716 -21.07 16.63 13.48
C ALA A 716 -21.90 17.66 12.68
N ALA A 717 -21.47 18.02 11.47
CA ALA A 717 -22.13 18.97 10.58
C ALA A 717 -23.23 18.32 9.71
N SER A 718 -23.79 19.12 8.80
CA SER A 718 -24.87 18.80 7.86
C SER A 718 -24.59 17.59 6.95
N SER A 719 -25.57 17.23 6.11
CA SER A 719 -25.44 16.18 5.09
C SER A 719 -24.20 16.36 4.21
N ASP A 720 -23.82 17.60 3.90
CA ASP A 720 -22.74 17.91 2.97
C ASP A 720 -21.35 17.59 3.54
N ALA A 721 -21.12 17.85 4.83
CA ALA A 721 -19.86 17.49 5.48
C ALA A 721 -19.70 15.97 5.61
N THR A 722 -20.79 15.26 5.91
CA THR A 722 -20.81 13.80 5.91
C THR A 722 -20.56 13.25 4.50
N LYS A 723 -21.16 13.87 3.49
CA LYS A 723 -20.95 13.52 2.08
C LYS A 723 -19.49 13.69 1.66
N VAL A 724 -18.84 14.80 2.02
CA VAL A 724 -17.41 15.02 1.73
C VAL A 724 -16.53 13.93 2.34
N LEU A 725 -16.80 13.52 3.59
CA LEU A 725 -16.07 12.41 4.23
C LEU A 725 -16.25 11.10 3.49
N MET A 726 -17.49 10.77 3.10
CA MET A 726 -17.81 9.55 2.35
C MET A 726 -17.15 9.54 0.98
N LEU A 727 -17.25 10.63 0.22
CA LEU A 727 -16.62 10.77 -1.10
C LEU A 727 -15.09 10.70 -1.01
N SER A 728 -14.49 11.32 0.00
CA SER A 728 -13.05 11.22 0.27
C SER A 728 -12.64 9.77 0.55
N MET A 729 -13.42 9.04 1.34
CA MET A 729 -13.17 7.63 1.62
C MET A 729 -13.26 6.78 0.34
N GLN A 730 -14.29 6.99 -0.47
CA GLN A 730 -14.45 6.29 -1.76
C GLN A 730 -13.31 6.57 -2.73
N ALA A 731 -12.89 7.84 -2.85
CA ALA A 731 -11.79 8.24 -3.73
C ALA A 731 -10.40 7.78 -3.25
N SER A 732 -10.26 7.40 -1.98
CA SER A 732 -8.96 7.12 -1.37
C SER A 732 -8.25 5.91 -1.97
N TYR A 733 -8.97 4.87 -2.41
CA TYR A 733 -8.31 3.73 -3.05
C TYR A 733 -7.71 4.09 -4.39
N TRP A 734 -8.47 4.77 -5.26
CA TRP A 734 -7.94 5.21 -6.54
C TRP A 734 -6.78 6.17 -6.31
N LYS A 735 -6.93 7.18 -5.46
CA LYS A 735 -5.84 8.11 -5.12
C LYS A 735 -4.53 7.42 -4.72
N ASN A 736 -4.61 6.33 -3.93
CA ASN A 736 -3.43 5.63 -3.44
C ASN A 736 -2.82 4.63 -4.44
N ASN A 737 -3.60 4.11 -5.37
CA ASN A 737 -3.17 3.03 -6.28
C ASN A 737 -3.09 3.46 -7.74
N ARG A 738 -3.72 4.58 -8.12
CA ARG A 738 -3.85 5.09 -9.49
C ARG A 738 -2.54 5.07 -10.24
N ASP A 739 -1.47 5.65 -9.68
CA ASP A 739 -0.20 5.75 -10.40
C ASP A 739 0.40 4.37 -10.66
N ARG A 740 0.26 3.44 -9.72
CA ARG A 740 0.75 2.06 -9.87
C ARG A 740 -0.08 1.25 -10.87
N ILE A 741 -1.39 1.51 -10.93
CA ILE A 741 -2.31 0.86 -11.87
C ILE A 741 -2.10 1.42 -13.29
N ARG A 742 -2.00 2.75 -13.43
CA ARG A 742 -1.77 3.42 -14.71
C ARG A 742 -0.38 3.17 -15.28
N SER A 743 0.61 2.94 -14.43
CA SER A 743 1.98 2.62 -14.87
C SER A 743 2.16 1.15 -15.28
N GLN A 744 1.11 0.33 -15.27
CA GLN A 744 1.23 -1.07 -15.70
C GLN A 744 1.53 -1.12 -17.20
N MET A 745 2.52 -1.92 -17.56
CA MET A 745 2.89 -2.15 -18.96
C MET A 745 1.90 -3.15 -19.58
N VAL A 746 1.07 -2.63 -20.49
CA VAL A 746 0.12 -3.40 -21.28
C VAL A 746 0.68 -3.57 -22.68
N THR A 747 0.74 -4.81 -23.14
CA THR A 747 1.10 -5.13 -24.52
C THR A 747 -0.11 -5.74 -25.22
N TRP A 748 -0.43 -5.19 -26.39
CA TRP A 748 -1.51 -5.67 -27.23
C TRP A 748 -0.98 -6.63 -28.30
N LEU A 749 -1.68 -7.74 -28.48
CA LEU A 749 -1.43 -8.73 -29.50
C LEU A 749 -2.12 -8.33 -30.80
N ASN A 750 -1.49 -8.66 -31.93
CA ASN A 750 -2.15 -8.56 -33.23
C ASN A 750 -3.15 -9.72 -33.37
N HIS A 751 -4.18 -9.54 -34.20
CA HIS A 751 -5.15 -10.61 -34.46
C HIS A 751 -4.49 -11.89 -34.95
N ASP A 752 -3.43 -11.80 -35.76
CA ASP A 752 -2.74 -12.98 -36.27
C ASP A 752 -2.06 -13.80 -35.16
N HIS A 753 -1.70 -13.19 -34.04
CA HIS A 753 -1.05 -13.85 -32.89
C HIS A 753 -2.04 -14.44 -31.88
N LEU A 754 -3.35 -14.25 -32.08
CA LEU A 754 -4.36 -14.85 -31.22
C LEU A 754 -4.62 -16.31 -31.64
N PRO A 755 -4.69 -17.26 -30.69
CA PRO A 755 -4.99 -18.66 -30.99
C PRO A 755 -6.34 -18.83 -31.69
N ALA A 756 -6.47 -19.88 -32.49
CA ALA A 756 -7.70 -20.20 -33.21
C ALA A 756 -8.91 -20.38 -32.27
N GLU A 757 -8.68 -20.94 -31.08
CA GLU A 757 -9.70 -21.12 -30.06
C GLU A 757 -10.24 -19.79 -29.54
N VAL A 758 -9.40 -18.75 -29.41
CA VAL A 758 -9.85 -17.41 -28.99
C VAL A 758 -10.70 -16.79 -30.09
N LYS A 759 -10.28 -16.94 -31.36
CA LYS A 759 -11.01 -16.40 -32.52
C LYS A 759 -12.35 -17.11 -32.76
N GLY A 760 -12.46 -18.36 -32.32
CA GLY A 760 -13.66 -19.19 -32.47
C GLY A 760 -14.71 -19.02 -31.36
N ASP A 761 -14.42 -18.25 -30.30
CA ASP A 761 -15.37 -18.03 -29.21
C ASP A 761 -16.43 -16.98 -29.57
N ASP A 762 -17.67 -17.18 -29.14
CA ASP A 762 -18.80 -16.28 -29.44
C ASP A 762 -18.61 -14.86 -28.89
N SER A 763 -17.79 -14.69 -27.84
CA SER A 763 -17.48 -13.38 -27.25
C SER A 763 -16.33 -12.64 -27.94
N TYR A 764 -15.69 -13.25 -28.93
CA TYR A 764 -14.61 -12.63 -29.69
C TYR A 764 -15.12 -11.48 -30.53
N TYR A 765 -14.49 -10.31 -30.37
CA TYR A 765 -14.79 -9.11 -31.10
C TYR A 765 -13.59 -8.75 -32.01
N PRO A 766 -13.70 -8.90 -33.33
CA PRO A 766 -12.59 -8.69 -34.26
C PRO A 766 -12.03 -7.26 -34.32
N GLN A 767 -12.69 -6.26 -33.76
CA GLN A 767 -12.16 -4.89 -33.65
C GLN A 767 -11.70 -4.59 -32.21
N GLY A 768 -11.78 -5.57 -31.32
CA GLY A 768 -11.34 -5.48 -29.94
C GLY A 768 -9.84 -5.62 -29.81
N LEU A 769 -9.29 -4.98 -28.77
CA LEU A 769 -7.91 -5.17 -28.36
C LEU A 769 -7.85 -6.36 -27.41
N TYR A 770 -6.86 -7.23 -27.61
CA TYR A 770 -6.55 -8.36 -26.76
C TYR A 770 -5.08 -8.31 -26.41
N GLY A 771 -4.74 -8.50 -25.14
CA GLY A 771 -3.38 -8.31 -24.66
C GLY A 771 -3.18 -8.87 -23.27
N ALA A 772 -2.05 -8.50 -22.69
CA ALA A 772 -1.73 -8.90 -21.33
C ALA A 772 -0.92 -7.85 -20.58
N ILE A 773 -0.98 -7.97 -19.26
CA ILE A 773 -0.04 -7.39 -18.31
C ILE A 773 0.78 -8.54 -17.75
N LEU A 774 2.09 -8.35 -17.67
CA LEU A 774 3.00 -9.28 -16.99
C LEU A 774 3.41 -8.65 -15.65
N PRO A 775 2.85 -9.12 -14.51
CA PRO A 775 3.24 -8.61 -13.21
C PRO A 775 4.73 -8.87 -12.92
N ARG A 776 5.44 -7.84 -12.47
CA ARG A 776 6.86 -7.91 -12.12
C ARG A 776 7.03 -8.49 -10.71
N ILE A 777 6.74 -9.79 -10.58
CA ILE A 777 6.75 -10.51 -9.30
C ILE A 777 8.18 -10.88 -8.89
N VAL A 778 8.58 -10.43 -7.70
CA VAL A 778 9.73 -10.99 -6.98
C VAL A 778 9.26 -12.26 -6.27
N THR A 779 9.62 -13.42 -6.81
CA THR A 779 9.10 -14.73 -6.40
C THR A 779 9.35 -15.05 -4.93
N ALA A 780 10.45 -14.55 -4.37
CA ALA A 780 10.71 -14.50 -2.93
C ALA A 780 11.16 -13.09 -2.53
N GLY A 781 10.22 -12.17 -2.35
CA GLY A 781 10.51 -10.76 -2.04
C GLY A 781 10.62 -10.42 -0.54
N THR A 782 10.34 -11.37 0.34
CA THR A 782 10.46 -11.22 1.80
C THR A 782 11.29 -12.36 2.41
N VAL A 783 11.86 -12.14 3.59
CA VAL A 783 12.57 -13.20 4.34
C VAL A 783 11.66 -14.40 4.69
N THR A 784 10.34 -14.19 4.72
CA THR A 784 9.35 -15.28 4.85
C THR A 784 9.11 -16.04 3.54
N ARG A 785 9.86 -15.71 2.48
CA ARG A 785 9.75 -16.25 1.12
C ARG A 785 8.41 -15.99 0.43
N ARG A 786 7.63 -15.04 0.94
CA ARG A 786 6.42 -14.57 0.25
C ARG A 786 6.81 -13.75 -0.98
N ALA A 787 6.10 -13.98 -2.07
CA ALA A 787 6.21 -13.19 -3.29
C ALA A 787 5.79 -11.74 -3.03
N VAL A 788 6.38 -10.81 -3.79
CA VAL A 788 6.09 -9.38 -3.68
C VAL A 788 5.89 -8.78 -5.06
N GLU A 789 4.81 -8.02 -5.21
CA GLU A 789 4.47 -7.21 -6.38
C GLU A 789 3.62 -6.04 -5.86
N ARG A 790 3.79 -4.83 -6.41
CA ARG A 790 3.35 -3.57 -5.76
C ARG A 790 1.90 -3.19 -6.04
N THR A 791 1.24 -3.87 -6.98
CA THR A 791 -0.08 -3.52 -7.49
C THR A 791 -1.05 -4.68 -7.25
N TRP A 792 -0.82 -5.82 -7.89
CA TRP A 792 -1.69 -6.98 -7.99
C TRP A 792 -1.64 -7.87 -6.76
N LEU A 793 -0.46 -8.08 -6.15
CA LEU A 793 -0.34 -8.83 -4.89
C LEU A 793 -0.74 -8.00 -3.65
N THR A 794 -1.04 -6.72 -3.84
CA THR A 794 -1.60 -5.83 -2.81
C THR A 794 -3.04 -5.45 -3.10
N ALA A 795 -3.61 -5.96 -4.19
CA ALA A 795 -4.99 -5.69 -4.55
C ALA A 795 -5.91 -6.27 -3.47
N SER A 796 -6.90 -5.48 -3.08
CA SER A 796 -7.86 -5.83 -2.04
C SER A 796 -9.26 -5.91 -2.63
N ASN A 797 -10.09 -6.81 -2.09
CA ASN A 797 -11.50 -6.85 -2.43
C ASN A 797 -12.15 -5.49 -2.15
N ALA A 798 -13.14 -5.15 -2.98
CA ALA A 798 -13.98 -4.00 -2.73
C ALA A 798 -14.74 -4.18 -1.42
N LYS A 799 -14.66 -3.16 -0.57
CA LYS A 799 -15.50 -3.05 0.63
C LYS A 799 -16.64 -2.07 0.33
N VAL A 800 -17.72 -2.15 1.11
CA VAL A 800 -18.78 -1.14 1.10
C VAL A 800 -18.13 0.22 1.40
N GLY A 801 -18.17 1.14 0.43
CA GLY A 801 -17.47 2.42 0.49
C GLY A 801 -16.16 2.51 -0.29
N ASN A 802 -15.76 1.47 -1.05
CA ASN A 802 -14.55 1.46 -1.85
C ASN A 802 -14.80 0.96 -3.28
N SER A 803 -15.59 1.73 -4.04
CA SER A 803 -16.11 1.39 -5.39
C SER A 803 -15.02 1.14 -6.44
N PHE A 804 -13.85 1.77 -6.31
CA PHE A 804 -12.75 1.64 -7.28
C PHE A 804 -12.00 0.30 -7.26
N ALA A 805 -12.16 -0.50 -6.20
CA ALA A 805 -11.53 -1.82 -6.10
C ALA A 805 -12.28 -2.91 -6.90
N VAL A 806 -13.59 -2.74 -7.15
CA VAL A 806 -14.44 -3.73 -7.86
C VAL A 806 -13.95 -3.91 -9.30
N CYS A 807 -13.52 -2.82 -9.92
CA CYS A 807 -13.29 -2.75 -11.34
C CYS A 807 -11.95 -3.35 -11.81
N VAL A 808 -11.00 -3.60 -10.91
CA VAL A 808 -9.69 -4.21 -11.26
C VAL A 808 -9.84 -5.68 -11.63
N PHE A 809 -10.83 -6.40 -11.06
CA PHE A 809 -11.04 -7.84 -11.26
C PHE A 809 -12.27 -8.18 -12.11
N HIS A 810 -13.11 -7.19 -12.44
CA HIS A 810 -14.35 -7.38 -13.23
C HIS A 810 -14.26 -6.79 -14.64
N ALA A 811 -13.07 -6.44 -15.12
CA ALA A 811 -12.86 -5.93 -16.48
C ALA A 811 -13.27 -6.92 -17.60
N ASP A 812 -13.59 -8.17 -17.26
CA ASP A 812 -14.04 -9.20 -18.20
C ASP A 812 -15.57 -9.35 -18.30
N TYR A 813 -16.36 -8.59 -17.54
CA TYR A 813 -17.83 -8.65 -17.64
C TYR A 813 -18.38 -7.50 -18.51
N PRO A 814 -19.00 -7.80 -19.68
CA PRO A 814 -19.65 -6.77 -20.50
C PRO A 814 -20.88 -6.12 -19.83
N ASN A 815 -21.36 -6.65 -18.69
CA ASN A 815 -22.62 -6.26 -18.05
C ASN A 815 -22.55 -6.09 -16.52
N SER A 816 -21.39 -5.78 -15.92
CA SER A 816 -21.40 -5.37 -14.50
C SER A 816 -21.97 -3.95 -14.39
N TYR A 817 -23.29 -3.86 -14.28
CA TYR A 817 -24.02 -2.67 -13.91
C TYR A 817 -23.34 -2.03 -12.69
N PHE A 818 -23.11 -0.72 -12.78
CA PHE A 818 -22.87 0.12 -11.62
C PHE A 818 -23.94 -0.18 -10.57
N CYS A 819 -23.58 -0.81 -9.46
CA CYS A 819 -24.43 -0.77 -8.28
C CYS A 819 -24.34 0.65 -7.72
N SER A 820 -25.41 1.40 -8.00
CA SER A 820 -25.83 2.62 -7.29
C SER A 820 -25.75 2.48 -5.78
#